data_AF-A0A3M7PN21-F1
#
_entry.id   AF-A0A3M7PN21-F1
#
_cell.length_a   1.000
_cell.length_b   1.000
_cell.length_c   1.000
_cell.angle_alpha   90.00
_cell.angle_beta   90.00
_cell.angle_gamma   90.00
#
_symmetry.space_group_name_H-M   'P 1'
#
loop_
_entity.id
_entity.type
_entity.pdbx_description
1 polymer ?
#
loop_
_entity_poly.entity_id
_entity_poly.type
_entity_poly.pdbx_seq_one_letter_code
_entity_poly.pdbx_strand_id
1 'polypeptide(L)'
;MILLEIHNRALYETLCDCFESAIKRQKYDKICINISDFDGVVYNLSNPNDDTTKLRLSIFLHFYKDLRQHGSDELLKREYGSFLTSQPEENYSVTLLFDLTNLPEDWTDLAMKASLLKRNCFASVFEKYFEFQRNGETGHKTAVIHYRSDETLFVSALEDRVTVIFSTTFKEEDDIIIGKNFMQEFTEARRKHQQAPQVLFSYKAPPAELNDTDAIVGENRGYVTFVLQPRHITKQASDNTINMISMFRNYLHYHLKCSKAFIHQRMRAKTNDFLKVLNRAKPEHKSKLPEERKNFLIKMNTKIILSTCALNQWALDFEGNFHRILQSIREAKSKSSKYRVGPELEICGYGCQDHFYESDTFLHSWQVLTRLIIHQECEDILCDVGMPVMHKNVCYNCRVIFLNKQILLIRPKMSLADDENYRERRYFTAWTKLKQVEDFQLPKFVQDIVGQVNVPFGDAVIQTLEAAIGSEICEELWSPLSPHINLAMDGVEIISNPSGSHHQLRKADRRVNLIKGATTKCGGIYLFANQRGCDGDRLYFDGCASIAINGEFVAQGAQFSLKEVEVLTAIVDVEDVRMYRNRVRSFQAMAEKSTPYPRIKINYSLAVKEQLLVSCSKPFEWKYHSAMEEIALGPACWLWDFLRRSKQGGFFLPLSGGIDSCSTACIVYSMCCLVYMEVSKNNKSVLDEIRRIVNDQNYSPTSPKDLCSKLFVTCYMGTSNSSEDTKNRAKELAFQIGSNHLSIVIDTAVSAIMSIWNTTMRIIPKFKANGGSEIENLALQNIQARLRMVISYFFAQLSLWAVGRPGSLLVLGSANVDESLRGYFTKYDCSSADLNPIGSISKTDLRSFILYCSESFELGVLKTIYDAPPTAELEPLSNDGLIRQTDEEDMGMTYEELSIYGKLRKQKNCGPYSMFVKLLESWSGNLTPKQIADKVKFFFVKYAVNRHKMTTITPAYFAETYSPDDNRFDHRQFLYPADFTWQFNTIDNKVQRIALSEIY
;
A
#
# COMPACT_ATOMS: atom_id res chain seq x y z
N MET A 1 14.31 4.69 -16.11
CA MET A 1 15.02 3.51 -15.59
C MET A 1 15.71 2.88 -16.79
N ILE A 2 17.04 2.74 -16.79
CA ILE A 2 17.70 1.95 -17.85
C ILE A 2 17.40 0.50 -17.51
N LEU A 3 16.60 -0.16 -18.36
CA LEU A 3 16.20 -1.55 -18.21
C LEU A 3 17.38 -2.41 -18.68
N LEU A 4 18.21 -2.90 -17.75
CA LEU A 4 19.30 -3.84 -18.05
C LEU A 4 18.73 -5.26 -18.23
N GLU A 5 17.74 -5.41 -19.10
CA GLU A 5 17.16 -6.70 -19.48
C GLU A 5 18.01 -7.31 -20.62
N ILE A 6 18.08 -8.64 -20.71
CA ILE A 6 18.88 -9.35 -21.73
C ILE A 6 18.28 -9.17 -23.12
N HIS A 7 16.95 -9.05 -23.20
CA HIS A 7 16.21 -8.81 -24.42
C HIS A 7 15.93 -7.31 -24.58
N ASN A 8 15.72 -6.87 -25.82
CA ASN A 8 15.34 -5.48 -26.05
C ASN A 8 13.84 -5.31 -25.74
N ARG A 9 13.52 -4.73 -24.58
CA ARG A 9 12.15 -4.58 -24.10
C ARG A 9 11.26 -3.74 -25.04
N ALA A 10 11.79 -2.66 -25.61
CA ALA A 10 11.04 -1.82 -26.54
C ALA A 10 10.66 -2.61 -27.80
N LEU A 11 11.59 -3.44 -28.30
CA LEU A 11 11.32 -4.35 -29.40
C LEU A 11 10.29 -5.43 -29.03
N TYR A 12 10.40 -6.03 -27.83
CA TYR A 12 9.44 -7.03 -27.34
C TYR A 12 8.02 -6.47 -27.24
N GLU A 13 7.85 -5.32 -26.57
CA GLU A 13 6.55 -4.66 -26.41
C GLU A 13 5.95 -4.31 -27.79
N THR A 14 6.76 -3.78 -28.71
CA THR A 14 6.30 -3.43 -30.07
C THR A 14 5.90 -4.67 -30.89
N LEU A 15 6.66 -5.76 -30.81
CA LEU A 15 6.33 -7.02 -31.49
C LEU A 15 5.05 -7.64 -30.92
N CYS A 16 4.89 -7.62 -29.59
CA CYS A 16 3.68 -8.09 -28.92
C CYS A 16 2.44 -7.33 -29.38
N ASP A 17 2.52 -5.99 -29.44
CA ASP A 17 1.42 -5.15 -29.91
C ASP A 17 1.04 -5.45 -31.37
N CYS A 18 2.04 -5.68 -32.23
CA CYS A 18 1.83 -6.03 -33.65
C CYS A 18 1.18 -7.41 -33.81
N PHE A 19 1.73 -8.42 -33.14
CA PHE A 19 1.24 -9.81 -33.21
C PHE A 19 -0.16 -9.93 -32.58
N GLU A 20 -0.41 -9.29 -31.43
CA GLU A 20 -1.71 -9.28 -30.79
C GLU A 20 -2.77 -8.58 -31.67
N SER A 21 -2.42 -7.47 -32.32
CA SER A 21 -3.32 -6.77 -33.24
C SER A 21 -3.66 -7.60 -34.47
N ALA A 22 -2.70 -8.33 -35.03
CA ALA A 22 -2.93 -9.24 -36.14
C ALA A 22 -3.85 -10.41 -35.73
N ILE A 23 -3.61 -11.04 -34.58
CA ILE A 23 -4.33 -12.24 -34.14
C ILE A 23 -5.72 -11.92 -33.59
N LYS A 24 -5.83 -10.96 -32.65
CA LYS A 24 -7.10 -10.69 -31.95
C LYS A 24 -8.01 -9.75 -32.72
N ARG A 25 -7.45 -8.80 -33.48
CA ARG A 25 -8.20 -7.71 -34.11
C ARG A 25 -8.27 -7.84 -35.63
N GLN A 26 -7.59 -8.83 -36.23
CA GLN A 26 -7.41 -8.95 -37.69
C GLN A 26 -6.99 -7.62 -38.33
N LYS A 27 -6.15 -6.86 -37.61
CA LYS A 27 -5.75 -5.51 -38.00
C LYS A 27 -4.25 -5.50 -38.26
N TYR A 28 -3.90 -5.08 -39.49
CA TYR A 28 -2.54 -5.03 -39.99
C TYR A 28 -2.10 -3.57 -40.11
N ASP A 29 -1.43 -3.06 -39.07
CA ASP A 29 -1.01 -1.67 -38.99
C ASP A 29 0.26 -1.40 -39.79
N LYS A 30 0.35 -0.19 -40.38
CA LYS A 30 1.56 0.28 -41.06
C LYS A 30 2.63 0.64 -40.02
N ILE A 31 3.82 0.06 -40.13
CA ILE A 31 4.93 0.23 -39.19
C ILE A 31 6.25 0.50 -39.92
N CYS A 32 7.01 1.44 -39.36
CA CYS A 32 8.38 1.76 -39.76
C CYS A 32 9.07 2.46 -38.57
N ILE A 33 9.82 1.70 -37.77
CA ILE A 33 10.41 2.16 -36.51
C ILE A 33 11.88 1.74 -36.44
N ASN A 34 12.75 2.67 -36.06
CA ASN A 34 14.13 2.41 -35.71
C ASN A 34 14.30 2.40 -34.19
N ILE A 35 14.88 1.34 -33.64
CA ILE A 35 15.12 1.16 -32.20
C ILE A 35 16.64 1.02 -31.99
N SER A 36 17.24 1.94 -31.25
CA SER A 36 18.66 1.86 -30.88
C SER A 36 18.86 1.03 -29.61
N ASP A 37 19.97 0.30 -29.55
CA ASP A 37 20.40 -0.52 -28.42
C ASP A 37 21.88 -0.24 -28.11
N PHE A 38 22.40 -0.82 -27.03
CA PHE A 38 23.80 -0.70 -26.63
C PHE A 38 24.75 -1.18 -27.72
N ASP A 39 26.01 -0.73 -27.65
CA ASP A 39 27.09 -1.13 -28.56
C ASP A 39 26.88 -0.70 -30.02
N GLY A 40 26.10 0.37 -30.22
CA GLY A 40 25.84 0.93 -31.56
C GLY A 40 24.92 0.06 -32.42
N VAL A 41 24.16 -0.84 -31.79
CA VAL A 41 23.21 -1.73 -32.43
C VAL A 41 21.92 -0.96 -32.75
N VAL A 42 21.38 -1.17 -33.95
CA VAL A 42 20.11 -0.56 -34.38
C VAL A 42 19.22 -1.64 -34.98
N TYR A 43 17.98 -1.70 -34.51
CA TYR A 43 16.91 -2.50 -35.09
C TYR A 43 16.02 -1.62 -35.98
N ASN A 44 15.55 -2.18 -37.08
CA ASN A 44 14.52 -1.62 -37.93
C ASN A 44 13.35 -2.60 -38.02
N LEU A 45 12.17 -2.15 -37.62
CA LEU A 45 10.93 -2.90 -37.71
C LEU A 45 10.02 -2.23 -38.74
N SER A 46 9.74 -2.91 -39.85
CA SER A 46 9.01 -2.33 -41.00
C SER A 46 8.12 -3.34 -41.72
N ASN A 47 7.11 -2.86 -42.45
CA ASN A 47 6.40 -3.68 -43.43
C ASN A 47 7.18 -3.73 -44.76
N PRO A 48 7.54 -4.91 -45.29
CA PRO A 48 8.24 -5.01 -46.57
C PRO A 48 7.32 -4.63 -47.74
N ASN A 49 7.79 -3.79 -48.67
CA ASN A 49 7.04 -3.35 -49.85
C ASN A 49 5.63 -2.79 -49.53
N ASP A 50 5.47 -2.13 -48.37
CA ASP A 50 4.18 -1.65 -47.84
C ASP A 50 3.11 -2.76 -47.62
N ASP A 51 3.51 -4.04 -47.62
CA ASP A 51 2.63 -5.17 -47.31
C ASP A 51 2.40 -5.27 -45.80
N THR A 52 1.27 -4.73 -45.33
CA THR A 52 0.91 -4.71 -43.91
C THR A 52 0.70 -6.11 -43.32
N THR A 53 0.50 -7.14 -44.15
CA THR A 53 0.34 -8.52 -43.68
C THR A 53 1.67 -9.19 -43.29
N LYS A 54 2.80 -8.51 -43.55
CA LYS A 54 4.14 -9.00 -43.21
C LYS A 54 4.86 -8.00 -42.32
N LEU A 55 5.68 -8.53 -41.42
CA LEU A 55 6.51 -7.75 -40.52
C LEU A 55 7.97 -8.18 -40.66
N ARG A 56 8.83 -7.22 -40.96
CA ARG A 56 10.26 -7.43 -41.15
C ARG A 56 11.03 -6.76 -40.02
N LEU A 57 11.84 -7.56 -39.31
CA LEU A 57 12.75 -7.11 -38.26
C LEU A 57 14.18 -7.29 -38.74
N SER A 58 14.90 -6.18 -38.94
CA SER A 58 16.30 -6.17 -39.36
C SER A 58 17.17 -5.60 -38.24
N ILE A 59 18.34 -6.20 -37.98
CA ILE A 59 19.31 -5.71 -37.00
C ILE A 59 20.63 -5.37 -37.70
N PHE A 60 21.18 -4.20 -37.38
CA PHE A 60 22.51 -3.79 -37.80
C PHE A 60 23.50 -3.99 -36.64
N LEU A 61 24.50 -4.83 -36.89
CA LEU A 61 25.60 -5.14 -36.00
C LEU A 61 26.92 -4.88 -36.76
N HIS A 62 27.65 -3.83 -36.39
CA HIS A 62 28.86 -3.46 -37.11
C HIS A 62 29.96 -4.54 -37.07
N PHE A 63 29.92 -5.44 -36.08
CA PHE A 63 30.86 -6.53 -35.84
C PHE A 63 30.33 -7.91 -36.27
N TYR A 64 29.22 -7.96 -37.02
CA TYR A 64 28.63 -9.23 -37.45
C TYR A 64 29.60 -10.10 -38.26
N LYS A 65 30.51 -9.48 -39.03
CA LYS A 65 31.54 -10.19 -39.80
C LYS A 65 32.45 -11.04 -38.92
N ASP A 66 32.74 -10.58 -37.71
CA ASP A 66 33.56 -11.33 -36.74
C ASP A 66 32.75 -12.50 -36.18
N LEU A 67 31.48 -12.27 -35.80
CA LEU A 67 30.58 -13.31 -35.29
C LEU A 67 30.35 -14.45 -36.30
N ARG A 68 30.28 -14.09 -37.59
CA ARG A 68 30.08 -15.05 -38.69
C ARG A 68 31.21 -16.07 -38.80
N GLN A 69 32.46 -15.68 -38.50
CA GLN A 69 33.60 -16.60 -38.47
C GLN A 69 33.50 -17.66 -37.35
N HIS A 70 32.61 -17.42 -36.38
CA HIS A 70 32.37 -18.28 -35.23
C HIS A 70 31.00 -18.94 -35.24
N GLY A 71 30.33 -19.01 -36.39
CA GLY A 71 29.14 -19.85 -36.58
C GLY A 71 27.81 -19.17 -36.25
N SER A 72 27.72 -17.84 -36.36
CA SER A 72 26.47 -17.12 -36.10
C SER A 72 25.36 -17.49 -37.08
N ASP A 73 25.67 -17.74 -38.36
CA ASP A 73 24.65 -18.06 -39.36
C ASP A 73 23.98 -19.42 -39.07
N GLU A 74 24.75 -20.44 -38.69
CA GLU A 74 24.23 -21.76 -38.34
C GLU A 74 23.36 -21.69 -37.08
N LEU A 75 23.80 -20.94 -36.07
CA LEU A 75 23.04 -20.73 -34.85
C LEU A 75 21.72 -20.01 -35.12
N LEU A 76 21.74 -18.91 -35.87
CA LEU A 76 20.52 -18.16 -36.19
C LEU A 76 19.55 -19.00 -37.02
N LYS A 77 20.06 -19.85 -37.92
CA LYS A 77 19.23 -20.80 -38.68
C LYS A 77 18.58 -21.85 -37.77
N ARG A 78 19.29 -22.30 -36.73
CA ARG A 78 18.75 -23.19 -35.68
C ARG A 78 17.65 -22.52 -34.86
N GLU A 79 17.88 -21.27 -34.44
CA GLU A 79 16.97 -20.54 -33.53
C GLU A 79 15.72 -19.98 -34.22
N TYR A 80 15.84 -19.49 -35.46
CA TYR A 80 14.76 -18.78 -36.16
C TYR A 80 14.18 -19.54 -37.36
N GLY A 81 14.81 -20.62 -37.81
CA GLY A 81 14.26 -21.53 -38.82
C GLY A 81 13.72 -20.80 -40.06
N SER A 82 12.42 -20.97 -40.32
CA SER A 82 11.72 -20.38 -41.48
C SER A 82 11.54 -18.86 -41.42
N PHE A 83 11.75 -18.23 -40.26
CA PHE A 83 11.62 -16.78 -40.11
C PHE A 83 12.87 -16.03 -40.56
N LEU A 84 14.03 -16.70 -40.64
CA LEU A 84 15.29 -16.09 -41.09
C LEU A 84 15.32 -15.95 -42.62
N THR A 85 15.59 -14.75 -43.12
CA THR A 85 15.71 -14.53 -44.57
C THR A 85 17.06 -15.03 -45.10
N SER A 86 17.08 -15.53 -46.35
CA SER A 86 18.32 -16.00 -47.00
C SER A 86 19.29 -14.86 -47.34
N GLN A 87 18.78 -13.66 -47.56
CA GLN A 87 19.55 -12.43 -47.67
C GLN A 87 18.98 -11.38 -46.71
N PRO A 88 19.83 -10.69 -45.92
CA PRO A 88 19.38 -9.61 -45.04
C PRO A 88 18.94 -8.39 -45.86
N GLU A 89 18.16 -7.51 -45.23
CA GLU A 89 17.83 -6.19 -45.78
C GLU A 89 19.10 -5.38 -46.06
N GLU A 90 19.07 -4.57 -47.10
CA GLU A 90 20.19 -3.70 -47.47
C GLU A 90 20.62 -2.82 -46.29
N ASN A 91 21.92 -2.80 -45.98
CA ASN A 91 22.54 -2.13 -44.83
C ASN A 91 22.27 -2.77 -43.45
N TYR A 92 21.65 -3.94 -43.36
CA TYR A 92 21.47 -4.69 -42.11
C TYR A 92 22.25 -6.01 -42.12
N SER A 93 22.48 -6.56 -40.93
CA SER A 93 23.28 -7.78 -40.72
C SER A 93 22.44 -9.05 -40.75
N VAL A 94 21.27 -9.03 -40.10
CA VAL A 94 20.35 -10.16 -40.01
C VAL A 94 18.93 -9.62 -40.16
N THR A 95 18.09 -10.31 -40.91
CA THR A 95 16.67 -9.96 -41.08
C THR A 95 15.78 -11.17 -40.82
N LEU A 96 14.76 -10.95 -39.99
CA LEU A 96 13.66 -11.88 -39.76
C LEU A 96 12.40 -11.37 -40.47
N LEU A 97 11.63 -12.27 -41.06
CA LEU A 97 10.37 -11.98 -41.73
C LEU A 97 9.25 -12.82 -41.12
N PHE A 98 8.23 -12.15 -40.59
CA PHE A 98 7.05 -12.75 -39.99
C PHE A 98 5.84 -12.54 -40.90
N ASP A 99 5.11 -13.63 -41.18
CA ASP A 99 3.80 -13.58 -41.82
C ASP A 99 2.73 -13.39 -40.72
N LEU A 100 2.12 -12.21 -40.67
CA LEU A 100 1.14 -11.86 -39.64
C LEU A 100 -0.21 -12.57 -39.85
N THR A 101 -0.42 -13.22 -41.00
CA THR A 101 -1.61 -14.04 -41.27
C THR A 101 -1.46 -15.46 -40.75
N ASN A 102 -0.23 -15.89 -40.48
CA ASN A 102 0.10 -17.25 -40.09
C ASN A 102 1.14 -17.27 -38.97
N LEU A 103 0.81 -16.63 -37.84
CA LEU A 103 1.61 -16.65 -36.62
C LEU A 103 1.33 -17.91 -35.80
N PRO A 104 2.32 -18.44 -35.05
CA PRO A 104 2.11 -19.58 -34.15
C PRO A 104 1.19 -19.20 -32.98
N GLU A 105 0.54 -20.19 -32.36
CA GLU A 105 -0.32 -19.97 -31.18
C GLU A 105 0.45 -19.29 -30.03
N ASP A 106 1.71 -19.68 -29.82
CA ASP A 106 2.63 -19.08 -28.83
C ASP A 106 3.41 -17.87 -29.40
N TRP A 107 2.72 -16.91 -30.02
CA TRP A 107 3.33 -15.72 -30.61
C TRP A 107 4.09 -14.85 -29.60
N THR A 108 3.75 -14.91 -28.30
CA THR A 108 4.47 -14.21 -27.24
C THR A 108 5.89 -14.73 -27.06
N ASP A 109 6.08 -16.05 -27.20
CA ASP A 109 7.41 -16.67 -27.15
C ASP A 109 8.21 -16.35 -28.41
N LEU A 110 7.55 -16.27 -29.56
CA LEU A 110 8.16 -15.80 -30.79
C LEU A 110 8.63 -14.34 -30.67
N ALA A 111 7.80 -13.45 -30.09
CA ALA A 111 8.17 -12.06 -29.82
C ALA A 111 9.36 -11.96 -28.85
N MET A 112 9.37 -12.77 -27.79
CA MET A 112 10.48 -12.84 -26.84
C MET A 112 11.77 -13.31 -27.53
N LYS A 113 11.71 -14.41 -28.30
CA LYS A 113 12.84 -14.93 -29.08
C LYS A 113 13.38 -13.88 -30.06
N ALA A 114 12.50 -13.20 -30.80
CA ALA A 114 12.89 -12.16 -31.74
C ALA A 114 13.53 -10.95 -31.02
N SER A 115 13.09 -10.61 -29.81
CA SER A 115 13.70 -9.55 -29.01
C SER A 115 15.08 -9.90 -28.44
N LEU A 116 15.47 -11.18 -28.46
CA LEU A 116 16.79 -11.69 -28.09
C LEU A 116 17.77 -11.77 -29.28
N LEU A 117 17.43 -11.20 -30.44
CA LEU A 117 18.22 -11.33 -31.67
C LEU A 117 19.70 -10.92 -31.51
N LYS A 118 20.00 -9.80 -30.85
CA LYS A 118 21.39 -9.43 -30.51
C LYS A 118 22.08 -10.50 -29.65
N ARG A 119 21.42 -10.99 -28.58
CA ARG A 119 21.97 -12.03 -27.70
C ARG A 119 22.28 -13.29 -28.50
N ASN A 120 21.38 -13.72 -29.37
CA ASN A 120 21.56 -14.94 -30.16
C ASN A 120 22.68 -14.78 -31.21
N CYS A 121 22.89 -13.58 -31.76
CA CYS A 121 24.08 -13.31 -32.57
C CYS A 121 25.39 -13.48 -31.78
N PHE A 122 25.43 -13.03 -30.51
CA PHE A 122 26.62 -13.17 -29.66
C PHE A 122 26.84 -14.60 -29.14
N ALA A 123 25.76 -15.36 -28.93
CA ALA A 123 25.81 -16.69 -28.33
C ALA A 123 26.66 -17.70 -29.12
N SER A 124 26.76 -17.55 -30.45
CA SER A 124 27.53 -18.47 -31.31
C SER A 124 29.01 -18.54 -30.92
N VAL A 125 29.59 -17.39 -30.58
CA VAL A 125 31.00 -17.32 -30.14
C VAL A 125 31.18 -18.11 -28.85
N PHE A 126 30.27 -17.97 -27.89
CA PHE A 126 30.41 -18.66 -26.61
C PHE A 126 30.10 -20.17 -26.73
N GLU A 127 29.04 -20.55 -27.44
CA GLU A 127 28.67 -21.96 -27.66
C GLU A 127 29.84 -22.76 -28.25
N LYS A 128 30.50 -22.21 -29.29
CA LYS A 128 31.66 -22.83 -29.96
C LYS A 128 32.82 -23.13 -29.00
N TYR A 129 33.21 -22.17 -28.16
CA TYR A 129 34.34 -22.36 -27.24
C TYR A 129 33.96 -23.16 -26.00
N PHE A 130 32.69 -23.16 -25.60
CA PHE A 130 32.19 -24.08 -24.58
C PHE A 130 32.21 -25.52 -25.07
N GLU A 131 32.00 -25.76 -26.37
CA GLU A 131 32.14 -27.09 -26.98
C GLU A 131 33.61 -27.53 -27.06
N PHE A 132 34.52 -26.66 -27.49
CA PHE A 132 35.96 -26.97 -27.47
C PHE A 132 36.43 -27.41 -26.07
N GLN A 133 36.05 -26.68 -25.03
CA GLN A 133 36.38 -27.07 -23.65
C GLN A 133 35.75 -28.42 -23.27
N ARG A 134 34.46 -28.64 -23.59
CA ARG A 134 33.75 -29.88 -23.26
C ARG A 134 34.36 -31.11 -23.94
N ASN A 135 34.92 -30.95 -25.13
CA ASN A 135 35.58 -32.01 -25.89
C ASN A 135 37.08 -32.17 -25.54
N GLY A 136 37.64 -31.31 -24.69
CA GLY A 136 39.08 -31.30 -24.38
C GLY A 136 39.95 -30.81 -25.53
N GLU A 137 39.37 -30.09 -26.50
CA GLU A 137 40.06 -29.57 -27.67
C GLU A 137 40.89 -28.33 -27.30
N THR A 138 42.19 -28.35 -27.60
CA THR A 138 43.14 -27.26 -27.29
C THR A 138 43.91 -26.82 -28.54
N GLY A 139 44.46 -25.59 -28.53
CA GLY A 139 45.24 -25.05 -29.66
C GLY A 139 44.41 -24.40 -30.78
N HIS A 140 43.10 -24.25 -30.60
CA HIS A 140 42.24 -23.51 -31.52
C HIS A 140 42.51 -22.00 -31.44
N LYS A 141 42.41 -21.31 -32.59
CA LYS A 141 42.57 -19.86 -32.67
C LYS A 141 41.56 -19.16 -31.74
N THR A 142 42.02 -18.22 -30.93
CA THR A 142 41.20 -17.36 -30.06
C THR A 142 40.18 -16.55 -30.86
N ALA A 143 38.95 -16.40 -30.35
CA ALA A 143 37.97 -15.51 -30.96
C ALA A 143 38.29 -14.08 -30.58
N VAL A 144 38.30 -13.18 -31.57
CA VAL A 144 38.53 -11.74 -31.38
C VAL A 144 37.37 -11.00 -32.02
N ILE A 145 36.50 -10.41 -31.21
CA ILE A 145 35.30 -9.70 -31.67
C ILE A 145 35.45 -8.21 -31.39
N HIS A 146 35.50 -7.40 -32.45
CA HIS A 146 35.60 -5.94 -32.36
C HIS A 146 34.22 -5.33 -32.19
N TYR A 147 33.59 -5.60 -31.04
CA TYR A 147 32.19 -5.22 -30.82
C TYR A 147 31.97 -3.71 -30.61
N ARG A 148 33.04 -2.91 -30.53
CA ARG A 148 33.06 -1.44 -30.78
C ARG A 148 34.35 -1.05 -31.51
N SER A 149 34.42 0.18 -32.03
CA SER A 149 35.62 0.72 -32.69
C SER A 149 36.87 0.72 -31.80
N ASP A 150 36.68 0.76 -30.49
CA ASP A 150 37.71 0.88 -29.47
C ASP A 150 37.61 -0.19 -28.38
N GLU A 151 36.81 -1.24 -28.54
CA GLU A 151 36.65 -2.30 -27.53
C GLU A 151 36.60 -3.68 -28.20
N THR A 152 37.23 -4.66 -27.55
CA THR A 152 37.39 -6.00 -28.12
C THR A 152 37.03 -7.06 -27.06
N LEU A 153 36.32 -8.10 -27.49
CA LEU A 153 35.98 -9.27 -26.70
C LEU A 153 36.82 -10.46 -27.18
N PHE A 154 37.42 -11.17 -26.23
CA PHE A 154 38.24 -12.35 -26.48
C PHE A 154 37.60 -13.57 -25.84
N VAL A 155 37.60 -14.70 -26.55
CA VAL A 155 37.19 -15.99 -26.02
C VAL A 155 38.20 -17.05 -26.43
N SER A 156 38.78 -17.73 -25.44
CA SER A 156 39.67 -18.88 -25.64
C SER A 156 39.28 -20.04 -24.75
N ALA A 157 39.53 -21.26 -25.22
CA ALA A 157 39.25 -22.50 -24.50
C ALA A 157 40.56 -23.25 -24.24
N LEU A 158 40.70 -23.73 -23.01
CA LEU A 158 41.72 -24.68 -22.56
C LEU A 158 41.01 -25.92 -22.01
N GLU A 159 41.74 -27.00 -21.76
CA GLU A 159 41.17 -28.26 -21.25
C GLU A 159 40.40 -28.05 -19.93
N ASP A 160 40.89 -27.20 -19.03
CA ASP A 160 40.32 -26.98 -17.69
C ASP A 160 39.38 -25.77 -17.58
N ARG A 161 39.30 -24.89 -18.60
CA ARG A 161 38.56 -23.62 -18.51
C ARG A 161 38.29 -22.95 -19.85
N VAL A 162 37.29 -22.07 -19.87
CA VAL A 162 37.10 -21.05 -20.91
C VAL A 162 37.41 -19.67 -20.33
N THR A 163 38.23 -18.90 -21.03
CA THR A 163 38.61 -17.55 -20.64
C THR A 163 37.90 -16.54 -21.54
N VAL A 164 37.20 -15.58 -20.94
CA VAL A 164 36.55 -14.47 -21.65
C VAL A 164 37.17 -13.15 -21.20
N ILE A 165 37.74 -12.38 -22.12
CA ILE A 165 38.39 -11.10 -21.79
C ILE A 165 37.65 -9.95 -22.47
N PHE A 166 37.21 -8.95 -21.70
CA PHE A 166 36.72 -7.69 -22.22
C PHE A 166 37.84 -6.64 -22.16
N SER A 167 38.25 -6.12 -23.32
CA SER A 167 39.07 -4.92 -23.43
C SER A 167 38.12 -3.71 -23.46
N THR A 168 38.02 -3.00 -22.34
CA THR A 168 37.15 -1.84 -22.17
C THR A 168 37.99 -0.56 -22.12
N THR A 169 37.57 0.47 -22.84
CA THR A 169 38.24 1.77 -22.84
C THR A 169 37.59 2.68 -21.81
N PHE A 170 38.37 3.19 -20.86
CA PHE A 170 37.91 4.19 -19.91
C PHE A 170 38.32 5.57 -20.41
N LYS A 171 37.34 6.42 -20.72
CA LYS A 171 37.58 7.73 -21.32
C LYS A 171 38.16 8.74 -20.34
N GLU A 172 37.85 8.62 -19.05
CA GLU A 172 38.30 9.50 -17.98
C GLU A 172 39.14 8.71 -16.97
N GLU A 173 40.23 9.29 -16.44
CA GLU A 173 41.07 8.65 -15.42
C GLU A 173 40.26 8.25 -14.17
N ASP A 174 39.23 9.02 -13.83
CA ASP A 174 38.34 8.72 -12.71
C ASP A 174 37.49 7.46 -12.92
N ASP A 175 37.13 7.12 -14.16
CA ASP A 175 36.41 5.87 -14.45
C ASP A 175 37.26 4.64 -14.17
N ILE A 176 38.59 4.76 -14.33
CA ILE A 176 39.54 3.68 -14.07
C ILE A 176 39.57 3.38 -12.57
N ILE A 177 39.57 4.41 -11.73
CA ILE A 177 39.62 4.26 -10.27
C ILE A 177 38.31 3.64 -9.77
N ILE A 178 37.16 4.15 -10.22
CA ILE A 178 35.86 3.62 -9.82
C ILE A 178 35.68 2.20 -10.37
N GLY A 179 36.12 1.94 -11.60
CA GLY A 179 36.12 0.61 -12.21
C GLY A 179 36.96 -0.37 -11.42
N LYS A 180 38.17 0.01 -11.00
CA LYS A 180 39.02 -0.83 -10.15
C LYS A 180 38.32 -1.22 -8.84
N ASN A 181 37.72 -0.25 -8.14
CA ASN A 181 36.99 -0.52 -6.90
C ASN A 181 35.77 -1.42 -7.14
N PHE A 182 35.03 -1.18 -8.23
CA PHE A 182 33.90 -2.03 -8.61
C PHE A 182 34.32 -3.46 -8.93
N MET A 183 35.46 -3.66 -9.61
CA MET A 183 36.00 -4.99 -9.89
C MET A 183 36.55 -5.70 -8.64
N GLN A 184 37.00 -4.94 -7.65
CA GLN A 184 37.41 -5.50 -6.35
C GLN A 184 36.22 -6.17 -5.64
N GLU A 185 35.00 -5.63 -5.75
CA GLU A 185 33.79 -6.25 -5.19
C GLU A 185 33.52 -7.64 -5.77
N PHE A 186 33.77 -7.87 -7.06
CA PHE A 186 33.65 -9.23 -7.64
C PHE A 186 34.66 -10.20 -7.03
N THR A 187 35.86 -9.71 -6.70
CA THR A 187 36.90 -10.50 -6.04
C THR A 187 36.52 -10.83 -4.59
N GLU A 188 35.91 -9.88 -3.88
CA GLU A 188 35.45 -10.05 -2.50
C GLU A 188 34.19 -10.93 -2.41
N ALA A 189 33.24 -10.77 -3.34
CA ALA A 189 32.04 -11.60 -3.44
C ALA A 189 32.38 -13.08 -3.63
N ARG A 190 33.43 -13.40 -4.41
CA ARG A 190 33.91 -14.78 -4.57
C ARG A 190 34.41 -15.41 -3.26
N ARG A 191 34.90 -14.63 -2.29
CA ARG A 191 35.27 -15.15 -0.96
C ARG A 191 34.06 -15.69 -0.21
N LYS A 192 32.88 -15.07 -0.41
CA LYS A 192 31.60 -15.51 0.16
C LYS A 192 30.93 -16.60 -0.69
N HIS A 193 31.10 -16.55 -2.01
CA HIS A 193 30.52 -17.48 -2.96
C HIS A 193 31.63 -18.20 -3.76
N GLN A 194 32.21 -19.24 -3.16
CA GLN A 194 33.36 -19.97 -3.74
C GLN A 194 33.07 -20.62 -5.10
N GLN A 195 31.78 -20.83 -5.43
CA GLN A 195 31.34 -21.43 -6.69
C GLN A 195 31.23 -20.42 -7.85
N ALA A 196 31.45 -19.12 -7.62
CA ALA A 196 31.41 -18.11 -8.68
C ALA A 196 32.67 -18.12 -9.57
N PRO A 197 32.57 -17.72 -10.85
CA PRO A 197 33.72 -17.61 -11.75
C PRO A 197 34.74 -16.61 -11.20
N GLN A 198 36.02 -16.87 -11.47
CA GLN A 198 37.07 -15.92 -11.12
C GLN A 198 37.02 -14.76 -12.09
N VAL A 199 36.99 -13.54 -11.56
CA VAL A 199 37.06 -12.32 -12.34
C VAL A 199 38.37 -11.61 -11.98
N LEU A 200 39.20 -11.36 -12.98
CA LEU A 200 40.44 -10.62 -12.85
C LEU A 200 40.31 -9.27 -13.55
N PHE A 201 40.94 -8.25 -13.00
CA PHE A 201 41.01 -6.94 -13.61
C PHE A 201 42.46 -6.48 -13.68
N SER A 202 42.96 -6.23 -14.88
CA SER A 202 44.26 -5.61 -15.10
C SER A 202 44.12 -4.26 -15.77
N TYR A 203 45.03 -3.35 -15.42
CA TYR A 203 45.11 -2.00 -15.96
C TYR A 203 46.52 -1.77 -16.51
N LYS A 204 46.62 -1.09 -17.66
CA LYS A 204 47.86 -0.79 -18.42
C LYS A 204 48.59 -1.98 -19.05
N ALA A 205 48.66 -3.14 -18.40
CA ALA A 205 49.27 -4.34 -18.95
C ALA A 205 48.21 -5.30 -19.53
N PRO A 206 48.27 -5.62 -20.84
CA PRO A 206 47.40 -6.64 -21.41
C PRO A 206 47.71 -8.02 -20.78
N PRO A 207 46.69 -8.85 -20.50
CA PRO A 207 46.89 -10.25 -20.13
C PRO A 207 47.76 -10.98 -21.16
N ALA A 208 48.58 -11.93 -20.73
CA ALA A 208 49.50 -12.66 -21.61
C ALA A 208 48.76 -13.41 -22.73
N GLU A 209 47.50 -13.76 -22.50
CA GLU A 209 46.58 -14.39 -23.46
C GLU A 209 46.24 -13.50 -24.67
N LEU A 210 46.55 -12.20 -24.61
CA LEU A 210 46.35 -11.26 -25.71
C LEU A 210 47.61 -11.03 -26.56
N ASN A 211 48.77 -11.57 -26.17
CA ASN A 211 49.99 -11.47 -26.96
C ASN A 211 49.79 -12.18 -28.31
N ASP A 212 50.27 -11.58 -29.40
CA ASP A 212 50.16 -12.09 -30.77
C ASP A 212 48.72 -12.23 -31.33
N THR A 213 47.78 -11.41 -30.83
CA THR A 213 46.41 -11.30 -31.37
C THR A 213 46.16 -9.93 -32.03
N ASP A 214 45.15 -9.84 -32.90
CA ASP A 214 44.71 -8.57 -33.53
C ASP A 214 43.97 -7.64 -32.53
N ALA A 215 44.19 -7.83 -31.23
CA ALA A 215 43.59 -7.07 -30.14
C ALA A 215 43.96 -5.59 -30.17
N ILE A 216 42.97 -4.72 -29.95
CA ILE A 216 43.26 -3.31 -29.68
C ILE A 216 43.80 -3.18 -28.24
N VAL A 217 45.11 -2.96 -28.12
CA VAL A 217 45.85 -2.74 -26.87
C VAL A 217 46.29 -1.27 -26.73
N GLY A 218 46.46 -0.76 -25.50
CA GLY A 218 46.86 0.64 -25.27
C GLY A 218 46.85 1.07 -23.79
N GLU A 219 47.42 2.25 -23.50
CA GLU A 219 47.73 2.73 -22.13
C GLU A 219 46.50 3.05 -21.26
N ASN A 220 45.34 3.37 -21.85
CA ASN A 220 44.09 3.74 -21.13
C ASN A 220 43.00 2.66 -21.22
N ARG A 221 43.41 1.38 -21.22
CA ARG A 221 42.50 0.23 -21.30
C ARG A 221 42.51 -0.59 -20.02
N GLY A 222 41.33 -1.05 -19.63
CA GLY A 222 41.17 -2.08 -18.60
C GLY A 222 40.76 -3.40 -19.23
N TYR A 223 41.37 -4.47 -18.76
CA TYR A 223 41.06 -5.83 -19.20
C TYR A 223 40.33 -6.55 -18.08
N VAL A 224 39.09 -6.96 -18.36
CA VAL A 224 38.29 -7.77 -17.43
C VAL A 224 38.28 -9.20 -17.93
N THR A 225 38.89 -10.10 -17.16
CA THR A 225 39.01 -11.52 -17.51
C THR A 225 38.10 -12.36 -16.64
N PHE A 226 37.13 -13.05 -17.25
CA PHE A 226 36.32 -14.09 -16.64
C PHE A 226 36.93 -15.46 -16.91
N VAL A 227 37.17 -16.22 -15.85
CA VAL A 227 37.61 -17.61 -15.94
C VAL A 227 36.45 -18.54 -15.61
N LEU A 228 35.95 -19.21 -16.64
CA LEU A 228 34.80 -20.12 -16.57
C LEU A 228 35.29 -21.56 -16.46
N GLN A 229 35.08 -22.18 -15.30
CA GLN A 229 35.32 -23.61 -15.08
C GLN A 229 34.22 -24.48 -15.72
N PRO A 230 34.43 -25.80 -15.87
CA PRO A 230 33.48 -26.71 -16.53
C PRO A 230 32.06 -26.65 -15.94
N ARG A 231 31.96 -26.39 -14.62
CA ARG A 231 30.69 -26.20 -13.91
C ARG A 231 29.84 -25.03 -14.45
N HIS A 232 30.46 -23.98 -14.99
CA HIS A 232 29.78 -22.79 -15.49
C HIS A 232 29.29 -22.95 -16.94
N ILE A 233 29.77 -23.97 -17.64
CA ILE A 233 29.52 -24.16 -19.08
C ILE A 233 28.89 -25.53 -19.39
N THR A 234 28.30 -26.16 -18.36
CA THR A 234 27.45 -27.34 -18.55
C THR A 234 26.26 -27.00 -19.44
N LYS A 235 25.66 -28.00 -20.10
CA LYS A 235 24.46 -27.78 -20.94
C LYS A 235 23.30 -27.10 -20.19
N GLN A 236 23.22 -27.26 -18.87
CA GLN A 236 22.20 -26.61 -18.04
C GLN A 236 22.55 -25.16 -17.65
N ALA A 237 23.84 -24.83 -17.59
CA ALA A 237 24.31 -23.51 -17.13
C ALA A 237 24.73 -22.56 -18.27
N SER A 238 25.03 -23.10 -19.46
CA SER A 238 25.61 -22.37 -20.59
C SER A 238 24.80 -21.14 -20.99
N ASP A 239 23.48 -21.27 -21.10
CA ASP A 239 22.62 -20.15 -21.53
C ASP A 239 22.62 -18.98 -20.53
N ASN A 240 22.53 -19.30 -19.23
CA ASN A 240 22.58 -18.28 -18.19
C ASN A 240 23.96 -17.60 -18.15
N THR A 241 25.04 -18.38 -18.29
CA THR A 241 26.40 -17.85 -18.35
C THR A 241 26.58 -16.91 -19.54
N ILE A 242 26.09 -17.28 -20.73
CA ILE A 242 26.13 -16.43 -21.93
C ILE A 242 25.34 -15.13 -21.70
N ASN A 243 24.16 -15.21 -21.08
CA ASN A 243 23.34 -14.04 -20.79
C ASN A 243 24.05 -13.05 -19.86
N MET A 244 24.65 -13.55 -18.77
CA MET A 244 25.36 -12.71 -17.80
C MET A 244 26.61 -12.06 -18.41
N ILE A 245 27.40 -12.82 -19.17
CA ILE A 245 28.62 -12.34 -19.80
C ILE A 245 28.30 -11.30 -20.88
N SER A 246 27.31 -11.56 -21.72
CA SER A 246 26.90 -10.64 -22.79
C SER A 246 26.39 -9.29 -22.25
N MET A 247 25.83 -9.28 -21.03
CA MET A 247 25.33 -8.06 -20.37
C MET A 247 26.36 -7.35 -19.50
N PHE A 248 27.50 -7.99 -19.20
CA PHE A 248 28.49 -7.46 -18.26
C PHE A 248 28.93 -6.03 -18.57
N ARG A 249 29.18 -5.73 -19.84
CA ARG A 249 29.64 -4.41 -20.27
C ARG A 249 28.60 -3.31 -20.02
N ASN A 250 27.33 -3.60 -20.31
CA ASN A 250 26.21 -2.68 -20.03
C ASN A 250 26.06 -2.45 -18.52
N TYR A 251 26.20 -3.53 -17.75
CA TYR A 251 26.19 -3.48 -16.29
C TYR A 251 27.33 -2.62 -15.74
N LEU A 252 28.57 -2.85 -16.17
CA LEU A 252 29.75 -2.11 -15.73
C LEU A 252 29.61 -0.59 -15.97
N HIS A 253 29.30 -0.18 -17.21
CA HIS A 253 29.19 1.25 -17.52
C HIS A 253 28.00 1.94 -16.83
N TYR A 254 26.90 1.22 -16.62
CA TYR A 254 25.77 1.73 -15.84
C TYR A 254 26.19 2.04 -14.40
N HIS A 255 26.87 1.10 -13.74
CA HIS A 255 27.30 1.25 -12.36
C HIS A 255 28.42 2.29 -12.19
N LEU A 256 29.32 2.44 -13.16
CA LEU A 256 30.32 3.53 -13.18
C LEU A 256 29.64 4.91 -13.18
N LYS A 257 28.66 5.12 -14.08
CA LYS A 257 27.90 6.37 -14.15
C LYS A 257 27.13 6.65 -12.86
N CYS A 258 26.49 5.65 -12.28
CA CYS A 258 25.76 5.79 -11.01
C CYS A 258 26.71 6.13 -9.86
N SER A 259 27.88 5.49 -9.78
CA SER A 259 28.88 5.74 -8.76
C SER A 259 29.45 7.15 -8.85
N LYS A 260 29.75 7.64 -10.06
CA LYS A 260 30.16 9.04 -10.29
C LYS A 260 29.08 10.03 -9.83
N ALA A 261 27.83 9.80 -10.22
CA ALA A 261 26.71 10.65 -9.81
C ALA A 261 26.55 10.70 -8.28
N PHE A 262 26.69 9.55 -7.61
CA PHE A 262 26.62 9.44 -6.16
C PHE A 262 27.79 10.15 -5.46
N ILE A 263 29.02 9.96 -5.93
CA ILE A 263 30.20 10.66 -5.39
C ILE A 263 30.04 12.17 -5.56
N HIS A 264 29.62 12.64 -6.75
CA HIS A 264 29.39 14.06 -7.01
C HIS A 264 28.30 14.63 -6.10
N GLN A 265 27.22 13.88 -5.84
CA GLN A 265 26.19 14.28 -4.90
C GLN A 265 26.74 14.43 -3.47
N ARG A 266 27.56 13.48 -3.00
CA ARG A 266 28.19 13.55 -1.67
C ARG A 266 29.24 14.66 -1.57
N MET A 267 30.04 14.87 -2.61
CA MET A 267 31.01 15.97 -2.66
C MET A 267 30.28 17.31 -2.58
N ARG A 268 29.19 17.51 -3.34
CA ARG A 268 28.37 18.73 -3.25
C ARG A 268 27.78 18.91 -1.85
N ALA A 269 27.29 17.85 -1.22
CA ALA A 269 26.78 17.91 0.15
C ALA A 269 27.89 18.35 1.13
N LYS A 270 29.08 17.77 1.02
CA LYS A 270 30.23 18.09 1.87
C LYS A 270 30.79 19.50 1.59
N THR A 271 30.80 19.95 0.34
CA THR A 271 31.15 21.34 -0.03
C THR A 271 30.14 22.32 0.54
N ASN A 272 28.83 22.00 0.52
CA ASN A 272 27.81 22.80 1.18
C ASN A 272 28.05 22.85 2.70
N ASP A 273 28.50 21.78 3.31
CA ASP A 273 28.84 21.76 4.74
C ASP A 273 30.11 22.58 5.05
N PHE A 274 31.15 22.49 4.22
CA PHE A 274 32.34 23.35 4.34
C PHE A 274 32.02 24.82 4.11
N LEU A 275 31.16 25.15 3.14
CA LEU A 275 30.65 26.50 2.92
C LEU A 275 29.91 27.03 4.14
N LYS A 276 29.13 26.21 4.85
CA LYS A 276 28.50 26.61 6.13
C LYS A 276 29.55 26.96 7.18
N VAL A 277 30.64 26.19 7.28
CA VAL A 277 31.73 26.47 8.24
C VAL A 277 32.51 27.73 7.85
N LEU A 278 32.87 27.90 6.58
CA LEU A 278 33.53 29.11 6.08
C LEU A 278 32.66 30.36 6.22
N ASN A 279 31.35 30.24 5.97
CA ASN A 279 30.41 31.35 6.18
C ASN A 279 30.23 31.69 7.66
N ARG A 280 30.37 30.72 8.57
CA ARG A 280 30.43 30.96 10.03
C ARG A 280 31.74 31.59 10.48
N ALA A 281 32.83 31.38 9.75
CA ALA A 281 34.16 31.88 10.07
C ALA A 281 34.45 33.29 9.53
N LYS A 282 33.53 33.89 8.74
CA LYS A 282 33.67 35.28 8.32
C LYS A 282 33.46 36.22 9.52
N PRO A 283 34.43 37.07 9.89
CA PRO A 283 34.22 38.10 10.91
C PRO A 283 33.08 39.02 10.50
N GLU A 284 32.15 39.30 11.40
CA GLU A 284 31.08 40.28 11.19
C GLU A 284 31.67 41.68 10.97
N HIS A 285 31.88 42.07 9.72
CA HIS A 285 32.09 43.48 9.38
C HIS A 285 30.76 44.21 9.53
N LYS A 286 30.55 44.85 10.69
CA LYS A 286 29.53 45.89 10.86
C LYS A 286 29.95 47.12 10.05
N SER A 287 29.54 47.19 8.78
CA SER A 287 29.52 48.46 8.04
C SER A 287 28.11 49.05 8.10
N LYS A 288 27.99 50.17 8.83
CA LYS A 288 26.83 51.07 8.73
C LYS A 288 26.85 51.69 7.34
N LEU A 289 25.91 51.31 6.48
CA LEU A 289 25.62 52.03 5.24
C LEU A 289 24.49 53.04 5.48
N PRO A 290 24.55 54.25 4.89
CA PRO A 290 23.59 55.33 5.14
C PRO A 290 22.16 55.00 4.68
N GLU A 291 21.17 55.57 5.37
CA GLU A 291 19.73 55.24 5.32
C GLU A 291 19.02 55.45 3.97
N GLU A 292 19.63 56.09 2.97
CA GLU A 292 18.93 56.47 1.74
C GLU A 292 18.88 55.37 0.65
N ARG A 293 19.60 54.24 0.81
CA ARG A 293 19.55 53.10 -0.14
C ARG A 293 18.60 51.95 0.24
N LYS A 294 17.84 52.06 1.33
CA LYS A 294 16.95 50.99 1.81
C LYS A 294 15.70 50.75 0.95
N ASN A 295 15.31 51.68 0.08
CA ASN A 295 14.07 51.58 -0.69
C ASN A 295 14.17 50.76 -1.99
N PHE A 296 15.35 50.23 -2.36
CA PHE A 296 15.54 49.42 -3.58
C PHE A 296 16.00 47.98 -3.35
N LEU A 297 16.13 47.52 -2.10
CA LEU A 297 16.24 46.08 -1.84
C LEU A 297 14.85 45.47 -2.08
N ILE A 298 14.64 44.98 -3.31
CA ILE A 298 13.48 44.16 -3.69
C ILE A 298 13.41 42.99 -2.68
N LYS A 299 12.56 43.12 -1.66
CA LYS A 299 12.28 42.02 -0.73
C LYS A 299 11.40 41.02 -1.47
N MET A 300 12.02 40.02 -2.11
CA MET A 300 11.29 38.83 -2.55
C MET A 300 10.81 38.09 -1.30
N ASN A 301 9.54 38.30 -0.95
CA ASN A 301 8.88 37.65 0.18
C ASN A 301 8.23 36.35 -0.30
N THR A 302 8.99 35.26 -0.36
CA THR A 302 8.57 34.02 -1.05
C THR A 302 8.38 32.84 -0.12
N LYS A 303 8.97 32.87 1.08
CA LYS A 303 8.78 31.85 2.11
C LYS A 303 7.50 32.07 2.90
N ILE A 304 6.75 30.99 3.08
CA ILE A 304 5.44 30.96 3.76
C ILE A 304 5.40 29.84 4.79
N ILE A 305 4.57 29.99 5.85
CA ILE A 305 4.31 28.94 6.84
C ILE A 305 2.87 28.47 6.68
N LEU A 306 2.72 27.21 6.30
CA LEU A 306 1.44 26.55 6.08
C LEU A 306 1.20 25.50 7.15
N SER A 307 -0.07 25.23 7.44
CA SER A 307 -0.47 24.22 8.40
C SER A 307 -1.60 23.33 7.88
N THR A 308 -1.51 22.06 8.27
CA THR A 308 -2.55 21.03 8.08
C THR A 308 -2.73 20.29 9.40
N CYS A 309 -3.83 19.56 9.56
CA CYS A 309 -4.08 18.86 10.81
C CYS A 309 -4.80 17.52 10.63
N ALA A 310 -4.73 16.71 11.68
CA ALA A 310 -5.60 15.57 11.90
C ALA A 310 -6.42 15.79 13.16
N LEU A 311 -7.73 15.58 13.06
CA LEU A 311 -8.68 15.80 14.17
C LEU A 311 -9.48 14.54 14.45
N ASN A 312 -9.69 14.25 15.74
CA ASN A 312 -10.56 13.17 16.18
C ASN A 312 -12.01 13.64 16.34
N GLN A 313 -12.64 13.99 15.21
CA GLN A 313 -14.03 14.41 15.21
C GLN A 313 -14.97 13.26 15.61
N TRP A 314 -16.17 13.62 16.03
CA TRP A 314 -17.24 12.69 16.35
C TRP A 314 -18.52 13.16 15.64
N ALA A 315 -19.19 12.25 14.92
CA ALA A 315 -20.42 12.56 14.21
C ALA A 315 -21.43 13.24 15.13
N LEU A 316 -21.91 14.42 14.71
CA LEU A 316 -22.88 15.28 15.42
C LEU A 316 -22.41 15.87 16.76
N ASP A 317 -21.18 15.62 17.21
CA ASP A 317 -20.58 16.28 18.38
C ASP A 317 -20.14 17.70 18.04
N PHE A 318 -21.09 18.58 17.71
CA PHE A 318 -20.82 19.93 17.23
C PHE A 318 -19.96 20.76 18.20
N GLU A 319 -20.16 20.61 19.52
CA GLU A 319 -19.37 21.32 20.53
C GLU A 319 -17.94 20.79 20.60
N GLY A 320 -17.75 19.47 20.67
CA GLY A 320 -16.41 18.88 20.67
C GLY A 320 -15.66 19.14 19.36
N ASN A 321 -16.35 19.02 18.22
CA ASN A 321 -15.80 19.33 16.90
C ASN A 321 -15.40 20.80 16.79
N PHE A 322 -16.23 21.73 17.28
CA PHE A 322 -15.88 23.15 17.38
C PHE A 322 -14.58 23.35 18.18
N HIS A 323 -14.48 22.74 19.37
CA HIS A 323 -13.29 22.88 20.22
C HIS A 323 -12.02 22.32 19.58
N ARG A 324 -12.10 21.16 18.92
CA ARG A 324 -10.96 20.55 18.21
C ARG A 324 -10.50 21.41 17.03
N ILE A 325 -11.44 21.95 16.25
CA ILE A 325 -11.12 22.89 15.15
C ILE A 325 -10.45 24.14 15.72
N LEU A 326 -11.04 24.75 16.74
CA LEU A 326 -10.52 25.96 17.37
C LEU A 326 -9.13 25.75 17.96
N GLN A 327 -8.90 24.63 18.65
CA GLN A 327 -7.59 24.27 19.18
C GLN A 327 -6.56 24.14 18.05
N SER A 328 -6.92 23.50 16.94
CA SER A 328 -6.00 23.37 15.81
C SER A 328 -5.63 24.71 15.17
N ILE A 329 -6.57 25.67 15.12
CA ILE A 329 -6.33 27.03 14.63
C ILE A 329 -5.39 27.78 15.58
N ARG A 330 -5.63 27.68 16.89
CA ARG A 330 -4.73 28.25 17.92
C ARG A 330 -3.32 27.68 17.82
N GLU A 331 -3.19 26.36 17.69
CA GLU A 331 -1.88 25.70 17.54
C GLU A 331 -1.17 26.13 16.24
N ALA A 332 -1.89 26.26 15.13
CA ALA A 332 -1.35 26.77 13.87
C ALA A 332 -0.82 28.21 14.01
N LYS A 333 -1.59 29.10 14.64
CA LYS A 333 -1.17 30.49 14.91
C LYS A 333 0.02 30.59 15.86
N SER A 334 0.07 29.75 16.89
CA SER A 334 1.22 29.69 17.82
C SER A 334 2.53 29.37 17.10
N LYS A 335 2.45 28.65 15.97
CA LYS A 335 3.56 28.32 15.07
C LYS A 335 3.72 29.32 13.92
N SER A 336 3.08 30.48 14.01
CA SER A 336 3.10 31.55 13.01
C SER A 336 2.57 31.16 11.62
N SER A 337 1.76 30.11 11.53
CA SER A 337 1.11 29.76 10.27
C SER A 337 -0.01 30.74 9.94
N LYS A 338 -0.17 31.04 8.65
CA LYS A 338 -1.20 31.95 8.11
C LYS A 338 -2.26 31.26 7.27
N TYR A 339 -2.13 29.94 7.06
CA TYR A 339 -3.14 29.12 6.39
C TYR A 339 -3.27 27.79 7.11
N ARG A 340 -4.50 27.42 7.47
CA ARG A 340 -4.83 26.16 8.14
C ARG A 340 -5.87 25.39 7.32
N VAL A 341 -5.53 24.14 7.00
CA VAL A 341 -6.43 23.16 6.36
C VAL A 341 -6.87 22.11 7.38
N GLY A 342 -8.19 21.93 7.51
CA GLY A 342 -8.79 20.87 8.33
C GLY A 342 -9.36 19.71 7.53
N PRO A 343 -9.72 18.58 8.17
CA PRO A 343 -10.30 17.41 7.50
C PRO A 343 -11.63 17.67 6.79
N GLU A 344 -12.02 16.75 5.92
CA GLU A 344 -13.32 16.75 5.24
C GLU A 344 -14.48 16.71 6.23
N LEU A 345 -15.52 17.53 6.00
CA LEU A 345 -16.72 17.60 6.85
C LEU A 345 -16.45 17.75 8.36
N GLU A 346 -15.31 18.32 8.74
CA GLU A 346 -14.85 18.34 10.13
C GLU A 346 -15.84 18.99 11.11
N ILE A 347 -16.71 19.92 10.69
CA ILE A 347 -17.65 20.59 11.59
C ILE A 347 -18.68 19.60 12.16
N CYS A 348 -19.25 18.75 11.32
CA CYS A 348 -20.24 17.75 11.73
C CYS A 348 -19.59 16.38 12.04
N GLY A 349 -18.37 16.13 11.53
CA GLY A 349 -17.78 14.80 11.44
C GLY A 349 -18.18 14.12 10.12
N TYR A 350 -17.26 13.37 9.51
CA TYR A 350 -17.50 12.72 8.22
C TYR A 350 -18.62 11.67 8.29
N GLY A 351 -18.59 10.80 9.30
CA GLY A 351 -19.47 9.64 9.47
C GLY A 351 -20.90 9.93 9.94
N CYS A 352 -21.52 11.06 9.55
CA CYS A 352 -22.91 11.35 9.93
C CYS A 352 -23.95 10.47 9.21
N GLN A 353 -23.60 9.80 8.10
CA GLN A 353 -24.48 8.90 7.37
C GLN A 353 -25.83 9.59 7.00
N ASP A 354 -26.97 8.96 7.29
CA ASP A 354 -28.30 9.46 6.95
C ASP A 354 -28.70 10.74 7.72
N HIS A 355 -27.95 11.15 8.76
CA HIS A 355 -28.15 12.46 9.38
C HIS A 355 -27.85 13.63 8.42
N PHE A 356 -27.19 13.38 7.27
CA PHE A 356 -27.10 14.37 6.19
C PHE A 356 -28.43 14.65 5.47
N TYR A 357 -29.49 13.87 5.72
CA TYR A 357 -30.85 14.22 5.29
C TYR A 357 -31.56 15.17 6.26
N GLU A 358 -31.07 15.30 7.48
CA GLU A 358 -31.69 16.10 8.53
C GLU A 358 -31.25 17.57 8.40
N SER A 359 -32.21 18.50 8.37
CA SER A 359 -31.93 19.94 8.30
C SER A 359 -31.07 20.44 9.46
N ASP A 360 -31.19 19.79 10.61
CA ASP A 360 -30.49 20.17 11.85
C ASP A 360 -28.98 20.03 11.69
N THR A 361 -28.50 19.03 10.92
CA THR A 361 -27.08 18.88 10.60
C THR A 361 -26.53 20.09 9.86
N PHE A 362 -27.29 20.67 8.93
CA PHE A 362 -26.91 21.91 8.22
C PHE A 362 -27.00 23.12 9.15
N LEU A 363 -28.08 23.25 9.92
CA LEU A 363 -28.29 24.35 10.85
C LEU A 363 -27.15 24.45 11.87
N HIS A 364 -26.84 23.35 12.55
CA HIS A 364 -25.79 23.31 13.56
C HIS A 364 -24.41 23.50 12.95
N SER A 365 -24.18 22.99 11.74
CA SER A 365 -22.94 23.27 11.02
C SER A 365 -22.76 24.76 10.73
N TRP A 366 -23.81 25.48 10.33
CA TRP A 366 -23.77 26.93 10.15
C TRP A 366 -23.59 27.68 11.48
N GLN A 367 -24.19 27.21 12.58
CA GLN A 367 -23.98 27.79 13.91
C GLN A 367 -22.51 27.66 14.36
N VAL A 368 -21.92 26.47 14.21
CA VAL A 368 -20.50 26.23 14.52
C VAL A 368 -19.59 27.07 13.64
N LEU A 369 -19.82 27.11 12.32
CA LEU A 369 -19.06 27.94 11.40
C LEU A 369 -19.11 29.42 11.81
N THR A 370 -20.30 29.93 12.15
CA THR A 370 -20.48 31.32 12.56
C THR A 370 -19.71 31.62 13.84
N ARG A 371 -19.75 30.69 14.82
CA ARG A 371 -18.98 30.80 16.06
C ARG A 371 -17.48 30.81 15.79
N LEU A 372 -16.98 30.01 14.84
CA LEU A 372 -15.58 30.02 14.43
C LEU A 372 -15.20 31.35 13.78
N ILE A 373 -15.99 31.84 12.82
CA ILE A 373 -15.70 33.06 12.05
C ILE A 373 -15.52 34.29 12.95
N ILE A 374 -16.33 34.43 14.01
CA ILE A 374 -16.24 35.56 14.94
C ILE A 374 -15.23 35.37 16.07
N HIS A 375 -14.67 34.17 16.23
CA HIS A 375 -13.75 33.88 17.32
C HIS A 375 -12.40 34.56 17.09
N GLN A 376 -11.85 35.18 18.12
CA GLN A 376 -10.57 35.92 18.06
C GLN A 376 -9.39 35.06 17.58
N GLU A 377 -9.36 33.79 17.97
CA GLU A 377 -8.36 32.83 17.48
C GLU A 377 -8.36 32.70 15.96
N CYS A 378 -9.46 32.96 15.26
CA CYS A 378 -9.54 32.85 13.81
C CYS A 378 -9.20 34.17 13.08
N GLU A 379 -8.81 35.23 13.80
CA GLU A 379 -8.33 36.48 13.21
C GLU A 379 -6.91 36.30 12.65
N ASP A 380 -6.61 36.97 11.53
CA ASP A 380 -5.34 36.96 10.82
C ASP A 380 -4.79 35.58 10.43
N ILE A 381 -5.66 34.60 10.21
CA ILE A 381 -5.34 33.29 9.64
C ILE A 381 -6.41 32.87 8.64
N LEU A 382 -5.99 32.45 7.45
CA LEU A 382 -6.88 31.90 6.45
C LEU A 382 -7.27 30.47 6.87
N CYS A 383 -8.58 30.23 7.04
CA CYS A 383 -9.10 28.96 7.52
C CYS A 383 -9.88 28.25 6.41
N ASP A 384 -9.56 26.99 6.15
CA ASP A 384 -10.30 26.08 5.28
C ASP A 384 -10.94 24.98 6.15
N VAL A 385 -12.28 25.02 6.27
CA VAL A 385 -13.07 24.09 7.07
C VAL A 385 -14.12 23.34 6.26
N GLY A 386 -14.55 22.17 6.73
CA GLY A 386 -15.51 21.30 6.02
C GLY A 386 -16.88 21.23 6.67
N MET A 387 -17.94 21.38 5.87
CA MET A 387 -19.34 21.16 6.30
C MET A 387 -20.26 20.84 5.12
N PRO A 388 -21.43 20.23 5.36
CA PRO A 388 -22.46 20.10 4.34
C PRO A 388 -23.13 21.45 4.08
N VAL A 389 -23.39 21.77 2.81
CA VAL A 389 -24.10 23.00 2.39
C VAL A 389 -25.16 22.65 1.36
N MET A 390 -26.37 23.18 1.56
CA MET A 390 -27.47 23.06 0.61
C MET A 390 -27.56 24.30 -0.25
N HIS A 391 -27.29 24.18 -1.55
CA HIS A 391 -27.39 25.27 -2.54
C HIS A 391 -28.49 24.96 -3.54
N LYS A 392 -29.49 25.85 -3.67
CA LYS A 392 -30.66 25.67 -4.54
C LYS A 392 -31.35 24.30 -4.36
N ASN A 393 -31.56 23.89 -3.11
CA ASN A 393 -32.12 22.59 -2.71
C ASN A 393 -31.29 21.35 -3.08
N VAL A 394 -29.99 21.53 -3.34
CA VAL A 394 -29.07 20.42 -3.61
C VAL A 394 -28.01 20.37 -2.52
N CYS A 395 -27.83 19.22 -1.88
CA CYS A 395 -26.85 19.00 -0.82
C CYS A 395 -25.47 18.74 -1.40
N TYR A 396 -24.46 19.47 -0.93
CA TYR A 396 -23.06 19.32 -1.32
C TYR A 396 -22.18 19.13 -0.09
N ASN A 397 -21.15 18.30 -0.25
CA ASN A 397 -20.00 18.26 0.64
C ASN A 397 -19.09 19.43 0.28
N CYS A 398 -18.85 20.36 1.21
CA CYS A 398 -18.20 21.62 0.90
C CYS A 398 -16.99 21.92 1.79
N ARG A 399 -16.06 22.65 1.20
CA ARG A 399 -15.09 23.48 1.92
C ARG A 399 -15.63 24.89 2.03
N VAL A 400 -15.49 25.48 3.21
CA VAL A 400 -15.79 26.88 3.46
C VAL A 400 -14.50 27.57 3.87
N ILE A 401 -14.02 28.46 3.01
CA ILE A 401 -12.79 29.20 3.22
C ILE A 401 -13.14 30.60 3.72
N PHE A 402 -12.59 30.98 4.87
CA PHE A 402 -12.86 32.28 5.48
C PHE A 402 -11.60 32.92 6.07
N LEU A 403 -11.63 34.25 6.15
CA LEU A 403 -10.57 35.08 6.72
C LEU A 403 -11.18 36.34 7.32
N ASN A 404 -10.75 36.73 8.51
CA ASN A 404 -11.09 38.02 9.13
C ASN A 404 -12.59 38.36 9.05
N LYS A 405 -13.41 37.46 9.58
CA LYS A 405 -14.88 37.58 9.64
C LYS A 405 -15.59 37.59 8.29
N GLN A 406 -14.91 37.19 7.21
CA GLN A 406 -15.48 37.12 5.86
C GLN A 406 -15.34 35.71 5.28
N ILE A 407 -16.43 35.16 4.77
CA ILE A 407 -16.44 33.94 3.95
C ILE A 407 -16.02 34.35 2.54
N LEU A 408 -14.97 33.70 2.03
CA LEU A 408 -14.35 34.01 0.75
C LEU A 408 -14.85 33.12 -0.39
N LEU A 409 -15.01 31.82 -0.11
CA LEU A 409 -15.40 30.81 -1.09
C LEU A 409 -16.04 29.60 -0.39
N ILE A 410 -17.13 29.11 -0.97
CA ILE A 410 -17.67 27.77 -0.67
C ILE A 410 -17.36 26.87 -1.87
N ARG A 411 -16.47 25.89 -1.69
CA ARG A 411 -16.05 24.95 -2.74
C ARG A 411 -16.72 23.58 -2.53
N PRO A 412 -17.74 23.22 -3.34
CA PRO A 412 -18.38 21.90 -3.28
C PRO A 412 -17.52 20.81 -3.93
N LYS A 413 -17.57 19.58 -3.41
CA LYS A 413 -16.92 18.39 -3.95
C LYS A 413 -17.46 18.02 -5.32
N MET A 414 -16.58 17.62 -6.22
CA MET A 414 -16.82 17.39 -7.65
C MET A 414 -16.73 15.91 -8.02
N SER A 415 -15.98 15.12 -7.24
CA SER A 415 -15.93 13.66 -7.36
C SER A 415 -16.30 13.05 -6.01
N LEU A 416 -17.43 12.33 -5.96
CA LEU A 416 -17.93 11.68 -4.75
C LEU A 416 -17.44 10.22 -4.68
N ALA A 417 -17.15 9.76 -3.46
CA ALA A 417 -16.75 8.38 -3.19
C ALA A 417 -17.96 7.47 -2.98
N ASP A 418 -18.10 6.42 -3.80
CA ASP A 418 -19.25 5.49 -3.76
C ASP A 418 -18.83 4.01 -3.76
N ASP A 419 -17.54 3.74 -3.56
CA ASP A 419 -16.99 2.38 -3.51
C ASP A 419 -16.78 1.93 -2.06
N GLU A 420 -16.81 0.60 -1.86
CA GLU A 420 -16.48 -0.03 -0.58
C GLU A 420 -17.38 0.44 0.59
N ASN A 421 -16.80 1.14 1.57
CA ASN A 421 -17.53 1.71 2.71
C ASN A 421 -18.17 3.08 2.39
N TYR A 422 -17.75 3.73 1.31
CA TYR A 422 -18.21 5.07 0.93
C TYR A 422 -19.47 5.00 0.09
N ARG A 423 -20.39 5.95 0.30
CA ARG A 423 -21.70 6.04 -0.37
C ARG A 423 -22.15 7.49 -0.47
N GLU A 424 -21.25 8.39 -0.81
CA GLU A 424 -21.48 9.83 -0.74
C GLU A 424 -22.67 10.30 -1.59
N ARG A 425 -22.93 9.66 -2.74
CA ARG A 425 -24.11 9.98 -3.57
C ARG A 425 -25.44 9.67 -2.92
N ARG A 426 -25.45 8.89 -1.83
CA ARG A 426 -26.67 8.70 -1.03
C ARG A 426 -27.17 10.05 -0.50
N TYR A 427 -26.27 10.92 -0.06
CA TYR A 427 -26.61 12.15 0.66
C TYR A 427 -26.11 13.45 -0.01
N PHE A 428 -25.11 13.39 -0.89
CA PHE A 428 -24.58 14.56 -1.61
C PHE A 428 -24.69 14.43 -3.13
N THR A 429 -24.62 15.58 -3.81
CA THR A 429 -24.49 15.68 -5.26
C THR A 429 -23.12 16.23 -5.63
N ALA A 430 -22.51 15.69 -6.69
CA ALA A 430 -21.27 16.21 -7.23
C ALA A 430 -21.50 17.56 -7.93
N TRP A 431 -20.61 18.52 -7.70
CA TRP A 431 -20.60 19.77 -8.46
C TRP A 431 -20.08 19.55 -9.89
N THR A 432 -20.87 19.90 -10.89
CA THR A 432 -20.57 19.63 -12.31
C THR A 432 -20.19 20.86 -13.13
N LYS A 433 -20.34 22.07 -12.58
CA LYS A 433 -20.06 23.33 -13.28
C LYS A 433 -18.57 23.69 -13.10
N LEU A 434 -17.71 22.98 -13.81
CA LEU A 434 -16.25 23.12 -13.73
C LEU A 434 -15.83 24.57 -14.00
N LYS A 435 -14.89 25.09 -13.20
CA LYS A 435 -14.34 26.46 -13.33
C LYS A 435 -15.40 27.56 -13.35
N GLN A 436 -16.52 27.35 -12.66
CA GLN A 436 -17.63 28.30 -12.56
C GLN A 436 -18.04 28.49 -11.11
N VAL A 437 -18.55 29.68 -10.81
CA VAL A 437 -19.13 30.04 -9.52
C VAL A 437 -20.55 30.56 -9.70
N GLU A 438 -21.37 30.37 -8.68
CA GLU A 438 -22.67 30.99 -8.52
C GLU A 438 -22.71 31.78 -7.21
N ASP A 439 -23.63 32.73 -7.11
CA ASP A 439 -23.91 33.39 -5.84
C ASP A 439 -24.66 32.45 -4.90
N PHE A 440 -24.11 32.25 -3.70
CA PHE A 440 -24.78 31.58 -2.59
C PHE A 440 -25.25 32.60 -1.57
N GLN A 441 -26.56 32.66 -1.35
CA GLN A 441 -27.16 33.51 -0.32
C GLN A 441 -26.96 32.87 1.05
N LEU A 442 -26.25 33.56 1.94
CA LEU A 442 -25.99 33.07 3.30
C LEU A 442 -27.29 33.01 4.13
N PRO A 443 -27.40 32.09 5.11
CA PRO A 443 -28.53 32.09 6.04
C PRO A 443 -28.64 33.43 6.77
N LYS A 444 -29.87 33.89 7.06
CA LYS A 444 -30.11 35.25 7.59
C LYS A 444 -29.29 35.56 8.84
N PHE A 445 -29.23 34.65 9.81
CA PHE A 445 -28.45 34.85 11.04
C PHE A 445 -26.94 34.94 10.77
N VAL A 446 -26.44 34.28 9.72
CA VAL A 446 -25.04 34.38 9.31
C VAL A 446 -24.79 35.74 8.70
N GLN A 447 -25.69 36.21 7.81
CA GLN A 447 -25.60 37.55 7.20
C GLN A 447 -25.50 38.66 8.26
N ASP A 448 -26.34 38.57 9.29
CA ASP A 448 -26.40 39.57 10.37
C ASP A 448 -25.08 39.63 11.17
N ILE A 449 -24.32 38.54 11.19
CA ILE A 449 -23.06 38.41 11.93
C ILE A 449 -21.84 38.75 11.08
N VAL A 450 -21.78 38.24 9.84
CA VAL A 450 -20.61 38.41 8.96
C VAL A 450 -20.71 39.64 8.04
N GLY A 451 -21.91 40.23 7.93
CA GLY A 451 -22.15 41.41 7.08
C GLY A 451 -22.13 41.13 5.57
N GLN A 452 -22.20 39.87 5.15
CA GLN A 452 -22.25 39.45 3.75
C GLN A 452 -23.61 38.86 3.43
N VAL A 453 -24.20 39.24 2.29
CA VAL A 453 -25.47 38.65 1.82
C VAL A 453 -25.20 37.42 0.96
N ASN A 454 -24.28 37.54 0.01
CA ASN A 454 -23.90 36.49 -0.94
C ASN A 454 -22.40 36.21 -0.89
N VAL A 455 -22.02 34.97 -1.20
CA VAL A 455 -20.63 34.53 -1.35
C VAL A 455 -20.46 33.64 -2.58
N PRO A 456 -19.26 33.57 -3.18
CA PRO A 456 -19.00 32.66 -4.30
C PRO A 456 -19.14 31.19 -3.88
N PHE A 457 -19.90 30.42 -4.67
CA PHE A 457 -20.08 28.97 -4.51
C PHE A 457 -19.74 28.25 -5.81
N GLY A 458 -18.74 27.38 -5.79
CA GLY A 458 -18.35 26.61 -6.97
C GLY A 458 -16.84 26.33 -7.07
N ASP A 459 -16.37 26.13 -8.30
CA ASP A 459 -15.01 25.71 -8.59
C ASP A 459 -14.12 26.92 -8.91
N ALA A 460 -13.46 27.44 -7.87
CA ALA A 460 -12.64 28.65 -7.90
C ALA A 460 -11.40 28.51 -7.01
N VAL A 461 -10.50 29.49 -7.12
CA VAL A 461 -9.24 29.53 -6.36
C VAL A 461 -9.10 30.84 -5.58
N ILE A 462 -8.39 30.80 -4.45
CA ILE A 462 -8.06 31.99 -3.66
C ILE A 462 -6.70 32.53 -4.11
N GLN A 463 -6.63 33.80 -4.49
CA GLN A 463 -5.38 34.47 -4.85
C GLN A 463 -4.92 35.35 -3.69
N THR A 464 -3.83 34.97 -3.03
CA THR A 464 -3.12 35.79 -2.03
C THR A 464 -2.05 36.64 -2.71
N LEU A 465 -1.31 37.45 -1.92
CA LEU A 465 -0.22 38.26 -2.44
C LEU A 465 0.95 37.43 -2.97
N GLU A 466 1.24 36.28 -2.35
CA GLU A 466 2.38 35.43 -2.72
C GLU A 466 1.99 34.22 -3.58
N ALA A 467 0.79 33.64 -3.44
CA ALA A 467 0.43 32.38 -4.10
C ALA A 467 -1.08 32.24 -4.34
N ALA A 468 -1.44 31.41 -5.32
CA ALA A 468 -2.80 30.91 -5.50
C ALA A 468 -3.02 29.58 -4.77
N ILE A 469 -4.19 29.43 -4.15
CA ILE A 469 -4.61 28.26 -3.37
C ILE A 469 -5.84 27.63 -4.02
N GLY A 470 -5.76 26.33 -4.29
CA GLY A 470 -6.87 25.51 -4.76
C GLY A 470 -7.23 24.41 -3.76
N SER A 471 -8.42 23.84 -3.91
CA SER A 471 -8.89 22.73 -3.08
C SER A 471 -9.21 21.51 -3.95
N GLU A 472 -8.77 20.34 -3.47
CA GLU A 472 -9.01 19.03 -4.05
C GLU A 472 -9.51 18.11 -2.93
N ILE A 473 -10.81 17.86 -2.85
CA ILE A 473 -11.43 17.22 -1.67
C ILE A 473 -11.36 15.70 -1.79
N CYS A 474 -10.63 15.05 -0.88
CA CYS A 474 -10.52 13.59 -0.76
C CYS A 474 -10.43 12.90 -2.13
N GLU A 475 -11.43 12.06 -2.47
CA GLU A 475 -11.54 11.21 -3.67
C GLU A 475 -11.19 11.92 -5.00
N GLU A 476 -11.29 13.25 -5.05
CA GLU A 476 -10.83 14.05 -6.18
C GLU A 476 -9.35 13.77 -6.57
N LEU A 477 -8.47 13.46 -5.60
CA LEU A 477 -7.07 13.04 -5.84
C LEU A 477 -6.96 11.69 -6.57
N TRP A 478 -7.90 10.79 -6.34
CA TRP A 478 -7.91 9.43 -6.89
C TRP A 478 -8.52 9.39 -8.30
N SER A 479 -9.28 10.43 -8.68
CA SER A 479 -9.89 10.56 -10.00
C SER A 479 -8.83 10.60 -11.12
N PRO A 480 -9.04 9.93 -12.27
CA PRO A 480 -8.12 9.98 -13.41
C PRO A 480 -7.83 11.39 -13.94
N LEU A 481 -8.82 12.28 -13.83
CA LEU A 481 -8.72 13.70 -14.18
C LEU A 481 -8.81 14.54 -12.90
N SER A 482 -7.87 14.31 -11.98
CA SER A 482 -7.85 14.99 -10.69
C SER A 482 -7.78 16.52 -10.85
N PRO A 483 -8.50 17.30 -10.03
CA PRO A 483 -8.47 18.76 -10.07
C PRO A 483 -7.07 19.39 -10.01
N HIS A 484 -6.12 18.79 -9.28
CA HIS A 484 -4.76 19.33 -9.15
C HIS A 484 -4.06 19.52 -10.49
N ILE A 485 -4.40 18.74 -11.51
CA ILE A 485 -3.80 18.86 -12.85
C ILE A 485 -4.17 20.23 -13.44
N ASN A 486 -5.46 20.55 -13.46
CA ASN A 486 -5.97 21.80 -14.01
C ASN A 486 -5.63 22.99 -13.12
N LEU A 487 -5.68 22.83 -11.80
CA LEU A 487 -5.27 23.85 -10.84
C LEU A 487 -3.79 24.22 -11.05
N ALA A 488 -2.91 23.23 -11.18
CA ALA A 488 -1.49 23.48 -11.43
C ALA A 488 -1.25 24.18 -12.77
N MET A 489 -1.96 23.77 -13.83
CA MET A 489 -1.87 24.41 -15.16
C MET A 489 -2.34 25.88 -15.13
N ASP A 490 -3.34 26.22 -14.33
CA ASP A 490 -3.76 27.62 -14.12
C ASP A 490 -2.75 28.42 -13.28
N GLY A 491 -1.77 27.76 -12.66
CA GLY A 491 -0.73 28.40 -11.85
C GLY A 491 -0.99 28.38 -10.36
N VAL A 492 -1.91 27.56 -9.85
CA VAL A 492 -2.11 27.34 -8.41
C VAL A 492 -0.88 26.69 -7.80
N GLU A 493 -0.20 27.37 -6.87
CA GLU A 493 1.01 26.84 -6.23
C GLU A 493 0.71 25.98 -5.01
N ILE A 494 -0.42 26.20 -4.31
CA ILE A 494 -0.79 25.48 -3.09
C ILE A 494 -2.11 24.74 -3.31
N ILE A 495 -2.10 23.44 -3.06
CA ILE A 495 -3.29 22.58 -3.17
C ILE A 495 -3.60 22.02 -1.79
N SER A 496 -4.83 22.23 -1.34
CA SER A 496 -5.36 21.69 -0.10
C SER A 496 -6.18 20.45 -0.39
N ASN A 497 -5.89 19.35 0.29
CA ASN A 497 -6.68 18.13 0.28
C ASN A 497 -7.22 17.80 1.67
N PRO A 498 -8.44 18.28 1.98
CA PRO A 498 -9.20 17.81 3.12
C PRO A 498 -9.83 16.44 2.83
N SER A 499 -9.56 15.46 3.71
CA SER A 499 -10.00 14.07 3.55
C SER A 499 -10.75 13.52 4.76
N GLY A 500 -11.64 12.57 4.49
CA GLY A 500 -12.22 11.61 5.44
C GLY A 500 -11.86 10.18 5.04
N SER A 501 -10.56 9.86 5.01
CA SER A 501 -10.04 8.59 4.52
C SER A 501 -9.79 7.59 5.65
N HIS A 502 -10.57 6.52 5.70
CA HIS A 502 -10.44 5.47 6.72
C HIS A 502 -9.22 4.56 6.52
N HIS A 503 -8.77 3.94 7.60
CA HIS A 503 -7.72 2.92 7.66
C HIS A 503 -8.11 1.71 6.81
N GLN A 504 -7.16 1.24 6.03
CA GLN A 504 -7.15 -0.11 5.49
C GLN A 504 -5.76 -0.65 5.73
N LEU A 505 -5.68 -1.91 6.15
CA LEU A 505 -4.42 -2.54 6.46
C LEU A 505 -3.51 -2.48 5.22
N ARG A 506 -2.31 -1.88 5.36
CA ARG A 506 -1.31 -1.69 4.28
C ARG A 506 -1.69 -0.70 3.16
N LYS A 507 -2.69 0.19 3.33
CA LYS A 507 -3.11 1.18 2.30
C LYS A 507 -2.30 2.49 2.30
N ALA A 508 -1.61 2.80 3.40
CA ALA A 508 -1.00 4.13 3.59
C ALA A 508 -0.06 4.51 2.43
N ASP A 509 0.69 3.55 1.89
CA ASP A 509 1.59 3.72 0.75
C ASP A 509 0.88 4.24 -0.51
N ARG A 510 -0.33 3.77 -0.82
CA ARG A 510 -1.12 4.21 -1.97
C ARG A 510 -1.42 5.71 -1.88
N ARG A 511 -1.82 6.18 -0.70
CA ARG A 511 -2.11 7.61 -0.46
C ARG A 511 -0.84 8.45 -0.61
N VAL A 512 0.25 8.03 0.01
CA VAL A 512 1.56 8.71 -0.07
C VAL A 512 2.05 8.79 -1.52
N ASN A 513 1.93 7.69 -2.27
CA ASN A 513 2.33 7.61 -3.68
C ASN A 513 1.48 8.49 -4.59
N LEU A 514 0.18 8.66 -4.32
CA LEU A 514 -0.68 9.57 -5.09
C LEU A 514 -0.29 11.03 -4.87
N ILE A 515 -0.10 11.45 -3.62
CA ILE A 515 0.34 12.82 -3.30
C ILE A 515 1.74 13.10 -3.89
N LYS A 516 2.65 12.14 -3.75
CA LYS A 516 3.98 12.21 -4.35
C LYS A 516 3.89 12.32 -5.86
N GLY A 517 3.11 11.46 -6.52
CA GLY A 517 2.88 11.47 -7.95
C GLY A 517 2.32 12.80 -8.46
N ALA A 518 1.28 13.32 -7.78
CA ALA A 518 0.66 14.60 -8.10
C ALA A 518 1.67 15.76 -8.06
N THR A 519 2.42 15.86 -6.96
CA THR A 519 3.39 16.95 -6.77
C THR A 519 4.67 16.78 -7.58
N THR A 520 5.14 15.56 -7.86
CA THR A 520 6.25 15.31 -8.79
C THR A 520 5.86 15.69 -10.22
N LYS A 521 4.66 15.30 -10.66
CA LYS A 521 4.20 15.51 -12.04
C LYS A 521 3.90 16.99 -12.32
N CYS A 522 3.15 17.64 -11.44
CA CYS A 522 2.65 19.00 -11.67
C CYS A 522 3.49 20.09 -10.99
N GLY A 523 4.36 19.74 -10.04
CA GLY A 523 4.92 20.69 -9.09
C GLY A 523 3.84 21.27 -8.17
N GLY A 524 4.26 21.95 -7.11
CA GLY A 524 3.35 22.58 -6.16
C GLY A 524 3.53 22.07 -4.74
N ILE A 525 2.92 22.79 -3.82
CA ILE A 525 2.79 22.44 -2.41
C ILE A 525 1.44 21.76 -2.21
N TYR A 526 1.43 20.63 -1.53
CA TYR A 526 0.23 19.84 -1.28
C TYR A 526 0.05 19.64 0.22
N LEU A 527 -1.08 20.11 0.75
CA LEU A 527 -1.46 20.01 2.15
C LEU A 527 -2.54 18.95 2.29
N PHE A 528 -2.21 17.80 2.87
CA PHE A 528 -3.18 16.75 3.14
C PHE A 528 -3.62 16.81 4.60
N ALA A 529 -4.93 16.95 4.84
CA ALA A 529 -5.57 16.91 6.15
C ALA A 529 -6.53 15.72 6.20
N ASN A 530 -6.60 15.01 7.30
CA ASN A 530 -7.48 13.84 7.40
C ASN A 530 -8.02 13.67 8.82
N GLN A 531 -9.22 13.12 8.95
CA GLN A 531 -9.75 12.76 10.25
C GLN A 531 -8.87 11.66 10.88
N ARG A 532 -8.80 11.59 12.22
CA ARG A 532 -8.09 10.52 12.93
C ARG A 532 -8.85 10.06 14.16
N GLY A 533 -9.24 8.79 14.22
CA GLY A 533 -10.02 8.22 15.31
C GLY A 533 -11.30 7.53 14.82
N CYS A 534 -12.13 7.08 15.76
CA CYS A 534 -13.41 6.42 15.49
C CYS A 534 -14.58 7.39 15.66
N ASP A 535 -15.22 7.83 14.59
CA ASP A 535 -16.20 8.93 14.65
C ASP A 535 -17.66 8.52 14.84
N GLY A 536 -17.91 7.27 15.22
CA GLY A 536 -19.24 6.79 15.57
C GLY A 536 -19.62 5.44 14.95
N ASP A 537 -18.74 4.85 14.13
CA ASP A 537 -19.01 3.55 13.51
C ASP A 537 -17.80 2.60 13.53
N ARG A 538 -17.83 1.58 12.66
CA ARG A 538 -16.81 0.54 12.55
C ARG A 538 -15.47 1.03 11.99
N LEU A 539 -15.44 2.22 11.39
CA LEU A 539 -14.27 2.74 10.71
C LEU A 539 -13.37 3.46 11.70
N TYR A 540 -12.08 3.31 11.49
CA TYR A 540 -11.07 4.14 12.11
C TYR A 540 -10.42 5.00 11.04
N PHE A 541 -10.46 6.31 11.19
CA PHE A 541 -9.74 7.23 10.32
C PHE A 541 -8.30 7.32 10.77
N ASP A 542 -7.35 7.20 9.86
CA ASP A 542 -5.94 6.99 10.18
C ASP A 542 -5.07 8.23 10.03
N GLY A 543 -5.66 9.43 9.95
CA GLY A 543 -4.87 10.66 9.88
C GLY A 543 -3.86 10.65 8.73
N CYS A 544 -2.57 10.59 9.08
CA CYS A 544 -1.45 10.80 8.14
C CYS A 544 -1.53 12.16 7.43
N ALA A 545 -1.97 13.20 8.15
CA ALA A 545 -1.84 14.56 7.68
C ALA A 545 -0.39 14.81 7.21
N SER A 546 -0.20 15.54 6.13
CA SER A 546 1.14 15.70 5.56
C SER A 546 1.26 16.94 4.70
N ILE A 547 2.51 17.37 4.50
CA ILE A 547 2.85 18.48 3.62
C ILE A 547 3.91 17.98 2.65
N ALA A 548 3.63 18.09 1.35
CA ALA A 548 4.56 17.76 0.28
C ALA A 548 4.85 18.98 -0.60
N ILE A 549 6.04 19.01 -1.19
CA ILE A 549 6.43 20.01 -2.19
C ILE A 549 7.20 19.31 -3.31
N ASN A 550 6.75 19.47 -4.55
CA ASN A 550 7.47 19.04 -5.75
C ASN A 550 7.94 17.56 -5.74
N GLY A 551 7.18 16.65 -5.12
CA GLY A 551 7.52 15.22 -5.01
C GLY A 551 8.18 14.80 -3.70
N GLU A 552 8.45 15.73 -2.79
CA GLU A 552 9.13 15.48 -1.52
C GLU A 552 8.22 15.81 -0.33
N PHE A 553 8.19 14.95 0.69
CA PHE A 553 7.46 15.23 1.93
C PHE A 553 8.31 16.04 2.90
N VAL A 554 7.72 17.06 3.50
CA VAL A 554 8.36 17.99 4.45
C VAL A 554 7.66 18.04 5.82
N ALA A 555 6.47 17.42 5.95
CA ALA A 555 5.87 17.06 7.24
C ALA A 555 5.01 15.78 7.13
N GLN A 556 5.02 14.94 8.17
CA GLN A 556 4.21 13.73 8.32
C GLN A 556 3.60 13.70 9.74
N GLY A 557 2.30 13.47 9.81
CA GLY A 557 1.55 13.25 11.05
C GLY A 557 1.41 11.78 11.40
N ALA A 558 0.98 11.50 12.63
CA ALA A 558 0.82 10.13 13.10
C ALA A 558 -0.36 9.44 12.42
N GLN A 559 -0.19 8.16 12.10
CA GLN A 559 -1.27 7.31 11.59
C GLN A 559 -2.27 6.95 12.72
N PHE A 560 -1.73 6.54 13.87
CA PHE A 560 -2.49 6.17 15.05
C PHE A 560 -2.03 6.99 16.25
N SER A 561 -2.97 7.59 16.98
CA SER A 561 -2.65 8.38 18.18
C SER A 561 -3.91 8.68 18.98
N LEU A 562 -3.78 8.75 20.30
CA LEU A 562 -4.86 9.15 21.21
C LEU A 562 -5.04 10.67 21.32
N LYS A 563 -4.25 11.46 20.58
CA LYS A 563 -4.39 12.92 20.55
C LYS A 563 -5.64 13.31 19.76
N GLU A 564 -6.51 14.12 20.38
CA GLU A 564 -7.69 14.69 19.73
C GLU A 564 -7.34 15.66 18.58
N VAL A 565 -6.21 16.35 18.70
CA VAL A 565 -5.74 17.35 17.73
C VAL A 565 -4.24 17.14 17.46
N GLU A 566 -3.86 17.09 16.19
CA GLU A 566 -2.48 17.15 15.75
C GLU A 566 -2.31 18.16 14.61
N VAL A 567 -1.49 19.19 14.82
CA VAL A 567 -1.19 20.21 13.81
C VAL A 567 0.23 20.10 13.31
N LEU A 568 0.38 19.98 11.99
CA LEU A 568 1.64 19.98 11.28
C LEU A 568 1.85 21.34 10.63
N THR A 569 3.10 21.81 10.65
CA THR A 569 3.51 23.05 10.00
C THR A 569 4.77 22.83 9.19
N ALA A 570 4.86 23.46 8.03
CA ALA A 570 6.08 23.50 7.24
C ALA A 570 6.36 24.92 6.74
N ILE A 571 7.64 25.26 6.70
CA ILE A 571 8.12 26.46 6.01
C ILE A 571 8.50 26.03 4.60
N VAL A 572 7.88 26.63 3.59
CA VAL A 572 8.12 26.31 2.17
C VAL A 572 8.36 27.59 1.39
N ASP A 573 9.11 27.50 0.29
CA ASP A 573 9.37 28.61 -0.62
C ASP A 573 8.51 28.45 -1.88
N VAL A 574 7.68 29.46 -2.19
CA VAL A 574 6.85 29.44 -3.39
C VAL A 574 7.70 29.51 -4.66
N GLU A 575 8.89 30.10 -4.60
CA GLU A 575 9.80 30.12 -5.76
C GLU A 575 10.33 28.73 -6.13
N ASP A 576 10.45 27.81 -5.17
CA ASP A 576 10.83 26.42 -5.47
C ASP A 576 9.79 25.76 -6.39
N VAL A 577 8.49 26.05 -6.19
CA VAL A 577 7.41 25.59 -7.08
C VAL A 577 7.51 26.25 -8.45
N ARG A 578 7.67 27.58 -8.50
CA ARG A 578 7.73 28.34 -9.74
C ARG A 578 8.90 27.90 -10.61
N MET A 579 10.08 27.74 -10.02
CA MET A 579 11.26 27.25 -10.73
C MET A 579 11.12 25.78 -11.14
N TYR A 580 10.50 24.94 -10.30
CA TYR A 580 10.20 23.55 -10.65
C TYR A 580 9.27 23.43 -11.86
N ARG A 581 8.28 24.31 -11.98
CA ARG A 581 7.38 24.34 -13.14
C ARG A 581 8.03 25.00 -14.36
N ASN A 582 8.78 26.08 -14.17
CA ASN A 582 9.42 26.83 -15.27
C ASN A 582 10.49 25.99 -16.01
N ARG A 583 11.22 25.12 -15.28
CA ARG A 583 12.20 24.20 -15.90
C ARG A 583 11.55 23.14 -16.80
N VAL A 584 10.26 22.85 -16.62
CA VAL A 584 9.53 21.84 -17.40
C VAL A 584 8.78 22.54 -18.54
N ARG A 585 9.40 22.65 -19.71
CA ARG A 585 8.84 23.40 -20.85
C ARG A 585 7.55 22.82 -21.43
N SER A 586 7.41 21.50 -21.42
CA SER A 586 6.16 20.83 -21.82
C SER A 586 4.98 21.21 -20.92
N PHE A 587 5.22 21.36 -19.61
CA PHE A 587 4.20 21.86 -18.67
C PHE A 587 3.80 23.30 -19.01
N GLN A 588 4.76 24.19 -19.27
CA GLN A 588 4.48 25.59 -19.64
C GLN A 588 3.62 25.71 -20.91
N ALA A 589 3.92 24.91 -21.93
CA ALA A 589 3.16 24.90 -23.18
C ALA A 589 1.71 24.39 -23.01
N MET A 590 1.45 23.51 -22.04
CA MET A 590 0.10 23.06 -21.69
C MET A 590 -0.63 24.07 -20.81
N ALA A 591 0.08 24.67 -19.85
CA ALA A 591 -0.46 25.69 -18.94
C ALA A 591 -1.00 26.91 -19.69
N GLU A 592 -0.28 27.37 -20.73
CA GLU A 592 -0.71 28.50 -21.58
C GLU A 592 -2.07 28.27 -22.26
N LYS A 593 -2.38 27.02 -22.62
CA LYS A 593 -3.64 26.63 -23.26
C LYS A 593 -4.79 26.37 -22.28
N SER A 594 -4.53 26.43 -20.98
CA SER A 594 -5.51 26.04 -19.97
C SER A 594 -6.60 27.10 -19.79
N THR A 595 -7.85 26.66 -19.65
CA THR A 595 -8.97 27.57 -19.34
C THR A 595 -8.78 28.11 -17.92
N PRO A 596 -8.91 29.43 -17.71
CA PRO A 596 -8.61 30.02 -16.42
C PRO A 596 -9.65 29.63 -15.35
N TYR A 597 -9.21 29.60 -14.09
CA TYR A 597 -10.13 29.51 -12.94
C TYR A 597 -10.67 30.88 -12.52
N PRO A 598 -11.92 30.97 -12.03
CA PRO A 598 -12.37 32.13 -11.26
C PRO A 598 -11.44 32.35 -10.04
N ARG A 599 -10.95 33.58 -9.87
CA ARG A 599 -9.99 33.92 -8.80
C ARG A 599 -10.59 34.91 -7.81
N ILE A 600 -10.73 34.48 -6.55
CA ILE A 600 -11.09 35.36 -5.45
C ILE A 600 -9.82 36.00 -4.91
N LYS A 601 -9.60 37.26 -5.28
CA LYS A 601 -8.40 38.02 -4.90
C LYS A 601 -8.56 38.61 -3.50
N ILE A 602 -7.59 38.35 -2.64
CA ILE A 602 -7.56 38.88 -1.27
C ILE A 602 -6.26 39.63 -1.02
N ASN A 603 -6.35 40.76 -0.32
CA ASN A 603 -5.18 41.52 0.12
C ASN A 603 -4.64 40.92 1.42
N TYR A 604 -4.07 39.72 1.33
CA TYR A 604 -3.53 38.99 2.47
C TYR A 604 -2.20 38.34 2.11
N SER A 605 -1.19 38.57 2.97
CA SER A 605 0.17 38.04 2.79
C SER A 605 0.35 36.77 3.61
N LEU A 606 0.70 35.66 2.96
CA LEU A 606 1.16 34.42 3.57
C LEU A 606 2.64 34.47 3.98
N ALA A 607 3.39 35.47 3.52
CA ALA A 607 4.82 35.56 3.76
C ALA A 607 5.18 35.64 5.24
N VAL A 608 6.30 34.98 5.58
CA VAL A 608 6.96 35.12 6.88
C VAL A 608 7.62 36.49 6.98
N LYS A 609 7.51 37.16 8.13
CA LYS A 609 8.08 38.50 8.35
C LYS A 609 9.61 38.52 8.20
N GLU A 610 10.30 37.46 8.65
CA GLU A 610 11.77 37.36 8.68
C GLU A 610 12.33 36.37 7.63
N GLN A 611 12.11 36.65 6.35
CA GLN A 611 12.51 35.79 5.20
C GLN A 611 13.95 35.25 5.24
N LEU A 612 14.91 36.06 5.70
CA LEU A 612 16.35 35.73 5.69
C LEU A 612 16.78 34.86 6.88
N LEU A 613 16.02 34.85 7.97
CA LEU A 613 16.37 34.14 9.20
C LEU A 613 15.75 32.74 9.26
N VAL A 614 14.70 32.50 8.49
CA VAL A 614 13.94 31.25 8.50
C VAL A 614 14.40 30.33 7.37
N SER A 615 14.68 29.07 7.72
CA SER A 615 15.04 28.01 6.76
C SER A 615 13.81 27.18 6.39
N CYS A 616 13.72 26.74 5.14
CA CYS A 616 12.67 25.84 4.68
C CYS A 616 12.76 24.48 5.39
N SER A 617 11.60 23.84 5.56
CA SER A 617 11.51 22.47 6.08
C SER A 617 12.25 21.52 5.15
N LYS A 618 12.99 20.57 5.74
CA LYS A 618 13.81 19.62 4.98
C LYS A 618 12.97 18.42 4.54
N PRO A 619 13.19 17.92 3.31
CA PRO A 619 12.66 16.63 2.88
C PRO A 619 13.08 15.47 3.78
N PHE A 620 12.23 14.45 3.88
CA PHE A 620 12.54 13.18 4.52
C PHE A 620 11.83 12.01 3.82
N GLU A 621 12.31 10.79 4.08
CA GLU A 621 11.65 9.57 3.62
C GLU A 621 10.51 9.17 4.54
N TRP A 622 9.34 8.89 3.96
CA TRP A 622 8.15 8.50 4.71
C TRP A 622 8.39 7.25 5.56
N LYS A 623 8.04 7.33 6.85
CA LYS A 623 8.12 6.18 7.76
C LYS A 623 6.78 5.46 7.79
N TYR A 624 6.78 4.20 7.36
CA TYR A 624 5.61 3.33 7.40
C TYR A 624 5.60 2.46 8.64
N HIS A 625 4.41 2.11 9.10
CA HIS A 625 4.22 1.03 10.04
C HIS A 625 4.25 -0.31 9.30
N SER A 626 4.77 -1.35 9.96
CA SER A 626 4.57 -2.73 9.50
C SER A 626 3.11 -3.14 9.68
N ALA A 627 2.65 -4.18 8.97
CA ALA A 627 1.29 -4.68 9.14
C ALA A 627 0.96 -5.06 10.59
N MET A 628 1.93 -5.60 11.33
CA MET A 628 1.72 -5.98 12.73
C MET A 628 1.63 -4.76 13.65
N GLU A 629 2.39 -3.70 13.37
CA GLU A 629 2.24 -2.42 14.07
C GLU A 629 0.89 -1.75 13.76
N GLU A 630 0.42 -1.80 12.51
CA GLU A 630 -0.92 -1.31 12.16
C GLU A 630 -2.01 -2.06 12.94
N ILE A 631 -1.90 -3.38 13.07
CA ILE A 631 -2.82 -4.22 13.87
C ILE A 631 -2.70 -3.91 15.37
N ALA A 632 -1.50 -3.66 15.87
CA ALA A 632 -1.28 -3.31 17.27
C ALA A 632 -1.88 -1.94 17.64
N LEU A 633 -1.86 -0.98 16.70
CA LEU A 633 -2.16 0.42 16.98
C LEU A 633 -3.58 0.83 16.55
N GLY A 634 -4.04 0.42 15.37
CA GLY A 634 -5.33 0.85 14.81
C GLY A 634 -6.53 0.39 15.63
N PRO A 635 -6.77 -0.93 15.74
CA PRO A 635 -7.79 -1.49 16.62
C PRO A 635 -7.70 -1.02 18.07
N ALA A 636 -6.48 -0.79 18.59
CA ALA A 636 -6.28 -0.29 19.96
C ALA A 636 -6.78 1.15 20.14
N CYS A 637 -6.44 2.06 19.20
CA CYS A 637 -6.97 3.43 19.21
C CYS A 637 -8.49 3.45 18.98
N TRP A 638 -9.01 2.55 18.15
CA TRP A 638 -10.45 2.38 17.93
C TRP A 638 -11.20 1.95 19.19
N LEU A 639 -10.68 0.96 19.94
CA LEU A 639 -11.26 0.55 21.23
C LEU A 639 -11.20 1.66 22.27
N TRP A 640 -10.12 2.45 22.31
CA TRP A 640 -10.03 3.61 23.19
C TRP A 640 -11.15 4.62 22.93
N ASP A 641 -11.37 4.96 21.67
CA ASP A 641 -12.44 5.88 21.27
C ASP A 641 -13.82 5.31 21.58
N PHE A 642 -14.06 4.03 21.30
CA PHE A 642 -15.31 3.37 21.67
C PHE A 642 -15.56 3.39 23.18
N LEU A 643 -14.56 3.04 23.99
CA LEU A 643 -14.69 3.00 25.45
C LEU A 643 -15.06 4.37 26.03
N ARG A 644 -14.28 5.39 25.67
CA ARG A 644 -14.51 6.74 26.23
C ARG A 644 -15.82 7.35 25.73
N ARG A 645 -16.17 7.19 24.45
CA ARG A 645 -17.38 7.78 23.83
C ARG A 645 -18.67 7.06 24.23
N SER A 646 -18.63 5.73 24.39
CA SER A 646 -19.76 4.95 24.91
C SER A 646 -20.02 5.16 26.41
N LYS A 647 -19.05 5.75 27.12
CA LYS A 647 -19.07 5.96 28.57
C LYS A 647 -19.17 4.66 29.38
N GLN A 648 -18.75 3.54 28.80
CA GLN A 648 -18.72 2.24 29.47
C GLN A 648 -17.52 2.14 30.42
N GLY A 649 -17.60 1.20 31.37
CA GLY A 649 -16.59 1.04 32.42
C GLY A 649 -15.42 0.13 32.03
N GLY A 650 -15.44 -0.47 30.86
CA GLY A 650 -14.36 -1.35 30.40
C GLY A 650 -14.84 -2.37 29.39
N PHE A 651 -14.10 -3.48 29.31
CA PHE A 651 -14.33 -4.58 28.38
C PHE A 651 -14.50 -5.91 29.12
N PHE A 652 -15.32 -6.78 28.55
CA PHE A 652 -15.44 -8.18 28.92
C PHE A 652 -15.06 -9.05 27.72
N LEU A 653 -14.10 -9.97 27.89
CA LEU A 653 -13.69 -10.89 26.83
C LEU A 653 -13.83 -12.37 27.27
N PRO A 654 -14.60 -13.17 26.52
CA PRO A 654 -14.51 -14.63 26.55
C PRO A 654 -13.13 -15.11 26.07
N LEU A 655 -12.24 -15.43 27.00
CA LEU A 655 -10.85 -15.79 26.71
C LEU A 655 -10.71 -17.31 26.64
N SER A 656 -10.52 -17.85 25.43
CA SER A 656 -10.47 -19.30 25.18
C SER A 656 -9.08 -19.92 25.35
N GLY A 657 -8.02 -19.11 25.31
CA GLY A 657 -6.63 -19.61 25.23
C GLY A 657 -6.20 -20.00 23.80
N GLY A 658 -7.06 -19.77 22.80
CA GLY A 658 -6.75 -19.83 21.37
C GLY A 658 -6.35 -18.47 20.79
N ILE A 659 -5.74 -18.50 19.60
CA ILE A 659 -5.12 -17.35 18.92
C ILE A 659 -6.03 -16.12 18.88
N ASP A 660 -7.28 -16.24 18.42
CA ASP A 660 -8.11 -15.07 18.14
C ASP A 660 -8.51 -14.29 19.40
N SER A 661 -8.95 -15.01 20.44
CA SER A 661 -9.26 -14.37 21.73
C SER A 661 -8.02 -13.79 22.38
N CYS A 662 -6.86 -14.45 22.23
CA CYS A 662 -5.59 -13.92 22.72
C CYS A 662 -5.14 -12.68 21.93
N SER A 663 -5.38 -12.61 20.62
CA SER A 663 -5.12 -11.42 19.80
C SER A 663 -6.00 -10.25 20.25
N THR A 664 -7.28 -10.51 20.54
CA THR A 664 -8.20 -9.51 21.09
C THR A 664 -7.69 -8.98 22.43
N ALA A 665 -7.22 -9.86 23.32
CA ALA A 665 -6.61 -9.47 24.59
C ALA A 665 -5.33 -8.62 24.40
N CYS A 666 -4.48 -8.98 23.43
CA CYS A 666 -3.28 -8.20 23.08
C CYS A 666 -3.62 -6.80 22.56
N ILE A 667 -4.71 -6.63 21.80
CA ILE A 667 -5.16 -5.31 21.34
C ILE A 667 -5.63 -4.44 22.52
N VAL A 668 -6.38 -5.01 23.46
CA VAL A 668 -6.77 -4.29 24.70
C VAL A 668 -5.53 -3.91 25.52
N TYR A 669 -4.54 -4.80 25.61
CA TYR A 669 -3.28 -4.49 26.29
C TYR A 669 -2.48 -3.40 25.57
N SER A 670 -2.40 -3.45 24.24
CA SER A 670 -1.80 -2.39 23.42
C SER A 670 -2.48 -1.04 23.66
N MET A 671 -3.80 -1.00 23.74
CA MET A 671 -4.56 0.20 24.13
C MET A 671 -4.11 0.70 25.51
N CYS A 672 -3.99 -0.17 26.50
CA CYS A 672 -3.51 0.19 27.84
C CYS A 672 -2.08 0.76 27.80
N CYS A 673 -1.19 0.19 26.99
CA CYS A 673 0.17 0.71 26.77
C CYS A 673 0.15 2.12 26.17
N LEU A 674 -0.68 2.36 25.15
CA LEU A 674 -0.82 3.68 24.52
C LEU A 674 -1.36 4.72 25.50
N VAL A 675 -2.39 4.38 26.27
CA VAL A 675 -2.97 5.26 27.28
C VAL A 675 -1.95 5.59 28.37
N TYR A 676 -1.27 4.58 28.91
CA TYR A 676 -0.23 4.77 29.92
C TYR A 676 0.90 5.67 29.39
N MET A 677 1.33 5.48 28.14
CA MET A 677 2.34 6.32 27.50
C MET A 677 1.89 7.80 27.40
N GLU A 678 0.63 8.07 27.05
CA GLU A 678 0.12 9.44 26.96
C GLU A 678 -0.05 10.09 28.34
N VAL A 679 -0.52 9.34 29.34
CA VAL A 679 -0.56 9.81 30.73
C VAL A 679 0.85 10.13 31.23
N SER A 680 1.84 9.29 30.92
CA SER A 680 3.24 9.50 31.28
C SER A 680 3.85 10.75 30.62
N LYS A 681 3.28 11.19 29.47
CA LYS A 681 3.62 12.45 28.80
C LYS A 681 2.79 13.65 29.30
N ASN A 682 2.11 13.51 30.43
CA ASN A 682 1.23 14.53 31.03
C ASN A 682 0.05 14.95 30.15
N ASN A 683 -0.50 14.03 29.35
CA ASN A 683 -1.72 14.29 28.60
C ASN A 683 -2.94 14.29 29.55
N LYS A 684 -3.31 15.48 30.05
CA LYS A 684 -4.39 15.68 31.03
C LYS A 684 -5.74 15.14 30.54
N SER A 685 -6.08 15.35 29.27
CA SER A 685 -7.35 14.89 28.69
C SER A 685 -7.50 13.37 28.80
N VAL A 686 -6.45 12.61 28.46
CA VAL A 686 -6.44 11.15 28.56
C VAL A 686 -6.53 10.70 30.02
N LEU A 687 -5.83 11.37 30.94
CA LEU A 687 -5.88 11.04 32.37
C LEU A 687 -7.27 11.29 32.97
N ASP A 688 -7.90 12.41 32.64
CA ASP A 688 -9.24 12.78 33.12
C ASP A 688 -10.29 11.79 32.59
N GLU A 689 -10.18 11.35 31.32
CA GLU A 689 -11.01 10.29 30.76
C GLU A 689 -10.83 8.96 31.50
N ILE A 690 -9.59 8.58 31.81
CA ILE A 690 -9.34 7.36 32.61
C ILE A 690 -9.95 7.45 33.99
N ARG A 691 -9.77 8.57 34.72
CA ARG A 691 -10.36 8.79 36.04
C ARG A 691 -11.89 8.72 36.00
N ARG A 692 -12.50 9.27 34.94
CA ARG A 692 -13.93 9.17 34.67
C ARG A 692 -14.35 7.73 34.45
N ILE A 693 -13.66 6.99 33.57
CA ILE A 693 -13.98 5.59 33.26
C ILE A 693 -13.86 4.73 34.52
N VAL A 694 -12.75 4.84 35.27
CA VAL A 694 -12.53 4.06 36.49
C VAL A 694 -13.37 4.50 37.69
N ASN A 695 -14.03 5.66 37.57
CA ASN A 695 -14.80 6.31 38.63
C ASN A 695 -13.95 6.57 39.90
N ASP A 696 -12.72 7.04 39.70
CA ASP A 696 -11.78 7.42 40.76
C ASP A 696 -10.95 8.63 40.31
N GLN A 697 -11.20 9.78 40.94
CA GLN A 697 -10.54 11.05 40.60
C GLN A 697 -9.06 11.09 41.02
N ASN A 698 -8.65 10.23 41.94
CA ASN A 698 -7.27 10.15 42.41
C ASN A 698 -6.45 9.12 41.65
N TYR A 699 -7.11 8.31 40.82
CA TYR A 699 -6.42 7.27 40.05
C TYR A 699 -5.44 7.88 39.05
N SER A 700 -4.28 7.25 38.96
CA SER A 700 -3.29 7.45 37.91
C SER A 700 -2.65 6.10 37.64
N PRO A 701 -2.64 5.62 36.39
CA PRO A 701 -2.09 4.31 36.07
C PRO A 701 -0.59 4.25 36.37
N THR A 702 -0.15 3.23 37.10
CA THR A 702 1.27 3.03 37.44
C THR A 702 2.01 2.18 36.42
N SER A 703 1.27 1.39 35.64
CA SER A 703 1.77 0.56 34.55
C SER A 703 0.62 0.21 33.60
N PRO A 704 0.92 -0.29 32.38
CA PRO A 704 -0.12 -0.81 31.49
C PRO A 704 -0.93 -1.95 32.12
N LYS A 705 -0.30 -2.80 32.95
CA LYS A 705 -0.98 -3.90 33.67
C LYS A 705 -1.96 -3.40 34.73
N ASP A 706 -1.56 -2.39 35.49
CA ASP A 706 -2.44 -1.74 36.47
C ASP A 706 -3.69 -1.17 35.79
N LEU A 707 -3.50 -0.46 34.67
CA LEU A 707 -4.63 0.06 33.88
C LEU A 707 -5.52 -1.07 33.33
N CYS A 708 -4.91 -2.11 32.77
CA CYS A 708 -5.60 -3.28 32.26
C CYS A 708 -6.48 -3.93 33.34
N SER A 709 -5.99 -4.02 34.59
CA SER A 709 -6.76 -4.58 35.72
C SER A 709 -8.04 -3.82 36.05
N LYS A 710 -8.07 -2.50 35.75
CA LYS A 710 -9.24 -1.65 35.97
C LYS A 710 -10.21 -1.68 34.80
N LEU A 711 -9.72 -1.90 33.58
CA LEU A 711 -10.52 -1.75 32.36
C LEU A 711 -10.94 -3.09 31.75
N PHE A 712 -10.33 -4.20 32.13
CA PHE A 712 -10.47 -5.44 31.38
C PHE A 712 -10.76 -6.65 32.26
N VAL A 713 -11.91 -7.27 32.01
CA VAL A 713 -12.31 -8.56 32.59
C VAL A 713 -12.20 -9.63 31.51
N THR A 714 -11.47 -10.70 31.81
CA THR A 714 -11.37 -11.87 30.93
C THR A 714 -12.02 -13.07 31.60
N CYS A 715 -12.69 -13.93 30.84
CA CYS A 715 -13.36 -15.10 31.39
C CYS A 715 -13.11 -16.34 30.54
N TYR A 716 -12.48 -17.35 31.12
CA TYR A 716 -12.40 -18.70 30.55
C TYR A 716 -13.64 -19.50 30.97
N MET A 717 -14.37 -20.04 29.99
CA MET A 717 -15.62 -20.78 30.19
C MET A 717 -15.47 -22.22 29.71
N GLY A 718 -14.94 -23.07 30.59
CA GLY A 718 -14.64 -24.48 30.33
C GLY A 718 -15.86 -25.39 30.45
N THR A 719 -15.71 -26.60 29.93
CA THR A 719 -16.65 -27.73 30.06
C THR A 719 -15.89 -28.99 30.49
N SER A 720 -16.59 -30.10 30.73
CA SER A 720 -15.96 -31.41 30.92
C SER A 720 -15.05 -31.86 29.76
N ASN A 721 -15.20 -31.24 28.59
CA ASN A 721 -14.44 -31.56 27.39
C ASN A 721 -13.22 -30.65 27.16
N SER A 722 -13.06 -29.60 27.97
CA SER A 722 -12.01 -28.61 27.78
C SER A 722 -10.68 -29.07 28.38
N SER A 723 -9.57 -28.82 27.69
CA SER A 723 -8.24 -29.22 28.17
C SER A 723 -7.73 -28.28 29.27
N GLU A 724 -6.89 -28.81 30.16
CA GLU A 724 -6.22 -27.97 31.16
C GLU A 724 -5.20 -27.03 30.50
N ASP A 725 -4.69 -27.38 29.31
CA ASP A 725 -3.74 -26.56 28.55
C ASP A 725 -4.37 -25.26 28.04
N THR A 726 -5.57 -25.29 27.43
CA THR A 726 -6.25 -24.06 26.98
C THR A 726 -6.56 -23.14 28.14
N LYS A 727 -7.03 -23.71 29.26
CA LYS A 727 -7.30 -22.99 30.50
C LYS A 727 -6.05 -22.35 31.09
N ASN A 728 -4.93 -23.06 31.13
CA ASN A 728 -3.65 -22.54 31.62
C ASN A 728 -3.12 -21.42 30.74
N ARG A 729 -3.19 -21.56 29.40
CA ARG A 729 -2.79 -20.48 28.47
C ARG A 729 -3.63 -19.22 28.67
N ALA A 730 -4.95 -19.36 28.81
CA ALA A 730 -5.84 -18.23 29.07
C ALA A 730 -5.50 -17.53 30.40
N LYS A 731 -5.33 -18.32 31.47
CA LYS A 731 -4.99 -17.81 32.81
C LYS A 731 -3.64 -17.09 32.83
N GLU A 732 -2.62 -17.69 32.23
CA GLU A 732 -1.27 -17.12 32.20
C GLU A 732 -1.22 -15.84 31.35
N LEU A 733 -1.89 -15.80 30.18
CA LEU A 733 -2.00 -14.56 29.40
C LEU A 733 -2.70 -13.45 30.19
N ALA A 734 -3.84 -13.78 30.82
CA ALA A 734 -4.59 -12.83 31.63
C ALA A 734 -3.74 -12.28 32.80
N PHE A 735 -2.91 -13.12 33.41
CA PHE A 735 -1.93 -12.72 34.43
C PHE A 735 -0.84 -11.81 33.85
N GLN A 736 -0.26 -12.16 32.71
CA GLN A 736 0.81 -11.38 32.09
C GLN A 736 0.35 -9.98 31.65
N ILE A 737 -0.87 -9.83 31.15
CA ILE A 737 -1.45 -8.52 30.77
C ILE A 737 -2.08 -7.77 31.95
N GLY A 738 -2.34 -8.45 33.07
CA GLY A 738 -2.93 -7.86 34.28
C GLY A 738 -4.45 -7.73 34.29
N SER A 739 -5.18 -8.45 33.42
CA SER A 739 -6.66 -8.39 33.39
C SER A 739 -7.28 -9.06 34.62
N ASN A 740 -8.49 -8.66 35.00
CA ASN A 740 -9.27 -9.36 36.03
C ASN A 740 -9.83 -10.67 35.44
N HIS A 741 -9.20 -11.80 35.79
CA HIS A 741 -9.48 -13.09 35.17
C HIS A 741 -10.46 -13.94 35.97
N LEU A 742 -11.48 -14.45 35.28
CA LEU A 742 -12.45 -15.40 35.79
C LEU A 742 -12.27 -16.75 35.08
N SER A 743 -12.44 -17.84 35.82
CA SER A 743 -12.46 -19.19 35.26
C SER A 743 -13.68 -19.91 35.82
N ILE A 744 -14.58 -20.31 34.93
CA ILE A 744 -15.85 -20.95 35.29
C ILE A 744 -16.09 -22.21 34.47
N VAL A 745 -16.96 -23.07 34.98
CA VAL A 745 -17.39 -24.33 34.36
C VAL A 745 -18.87 -24.23 34.02
N ILE A 746 -19.25 -24.45 32.76
CA ILE A 746 -20.62 -24.22 32.27
C ILE A 746 -21.48 -25.49 32.21
N ASP A 747 -20.94 -26.66 32.59
CA ASP A 747 -21.63 -27.96 32.52
C ASP A 747 -22.97 -27.99 33.26
N THR A 748 -23.09 -27.24 34.37
CA THR A 748 -24.36 -27.13 35.11
C THR A 748 -25.45 -26.49 34.25
N ALA A 749 -25.11 -25.42 33.52
CA ALA A 749 -26.06 -24.75 32.62
C ALA A 749 -26.40 -25.63 31.40
N VAL A 750 -25.40 -26.31 30.82
CA VAL A 750 -25.61 -27.27 29.72
C VAL A 750 -26.53 -28.40 30.16
N SER A 751 -26.25 -28.99 31.33
CA SER A 751 -27.05 -30.09 31.91
C SER A 751 -28.49 -29.68 32.21
N ALA A 752 -28.70 -28.44 32.65
CA ALA A 752 -30.04 -27.91 32.87
C ALA A 752 -30.86 -27.87 31.56
N ILE A 753 -30.28 -27.37 30.46
CA ILE A 753 -30.97 -27.36 29.17
C ILE A 753 -31.20 -28.78 28.63
N MET A 754 -30.20 -29.66 28.78
CA MET A 754 -30.32 -31.08 28.41
C MET A 754 -31.44 -31.78 29.22
N SER A 755 -31.60 -31.43 30.49
CA SER A 755 -32.67 -31.97 31.35
C SER A 755 -34.05 -31.50 30.89
N ILE A 756 -34.20 -30.22 30.49
CA ILE A 756 -35.44 -29.69 29.89
C ILE A 756 -35.80 -30.46 28.62
N TRP A 757 -34.82 -30.67 27.73
CA TRP A 757 -35.02 -31.45 26.50
C TRP A 757 -35.44 -32.89 26.81
N ASN A 758 -34.71 -33.60 27.68
CA ASN A 758 -34.99 -34.99 28.01
C ASN A 758 -36.38 -35.14 28.67
N THR A 759 -36.77 -34.21 29.53
CA THR A 759 -38.09 -34.19 30.15
C THR A 759 -39.21 -34.03 29.11
N THR A 760 -38.97 -33.23 28.07
CA THR A 760 -39.96 -32.90 27.04
C THR A 760 -40.04 -33.94 25.93
N MET A 761 -38.90 -34.31 25.36
CA MET A 761 -38.79 -35.15 24.16
C MET A 761 -38.51 -36.62 24.47
N ARG A 762 -38.09 -36.95 25.70
CA ARG A 762 -37.76 -38.32 26.16
C ARG A 762 -36.68 -39.03 25.34
N ILE A 763 -35.80 -38.25 24.70
CA ILE A 763 -34.66 -38.74 23.91
C ILE A 763 -33.44 -37.92 24.32
N ILE A 764 -32.28 -38.56 24.44
CA ILE A 764 -31.02 -37.91 24.82
C ILE A 764 -30.13 -37.82 23.58
N PRO A 765 -29.84 -36.60 23.07
CA PRO A 765 -28.92 -36.43 21.96
C PRO A 765 -27.49 -36.78 22.40
N LYS A 766 -26.71 -37.35 21.48
CA LYS A 766 -25.33 -37.80 21.75
C LYS A 766 -24.32 -37.07 20.87
N PHE A 767 -23.10 -36.89 21.39
CA PHE A 767 -21.97 -36.49 20.55
C PHE A 767 -21.65 -37.57 19.52
N LYS A 768 -21.04 -37.18 18.40
CA LYS A 768 -20.61 -38.10 17.34
C LYS A 768 -19.64 -39.15 17.88
N ALA A 769 -18.72 -38.73 18.75
CA ALA A 769 -17.81 -39.60 19.49
C ALA A 769 -18.51 -40.72 20.28
N ASN A 770 -19.78 -40.53 20.65
CA ASN A 770 -20.59 -41.43 21.44
C ASN A 770 -21.71 -42.09 20.62
N GLY A 771 -21.59 -42.07 19.28
CA GLY A 771 -22.54 -42.68 18.35
C GLY A 771 -23.77 -41.84 17.99
N GLY A 772 -23.75 -40.53 18.26
CA GLY A 772 -24.80 -39.61 17.81
C GLY A 772 -24.68 -39.24 16.33
N SER A 773 -25.78 -38.75 15.75
CA SER A 773 -25.80 -38.22 14.37
C SER A 773 -25.09 -36.85 14.26
N GLU A 774 -24.78 -36.42 13.03
CA GLU A 774 -24.21 -35.09 12.75
C GLU A 774 -25.09 -33.95 13.30
N ILE A 775 -26.42 -34.12 13.25
CA ILE A 775 -27.38 -33.10 13.72
C ILE A 775 -27.31 -33.00 15.25
N GLU A 776 -27.28 -34.13 15.95
CA GLU A 776 -27.16 -34.15 17.41
C GLU A 776 -25.83 -33.55 17.87
N ASN A 777 -24.74 -33.96 17.21
CA ASN A 777 -23.40 -33.47 17.50
C ASN A 777 -23.32 -31.95 17.37
N LEU A 778 -23.77 -31.41 16.24
CA LEU A 778 -23.79 -29.97 16.00
C LEU A 778 -24.71 -29.23 16.98
N ALA A 779 -25.86 -29.80 17.35
CA ALA A 779 -26.75 -29.19 18.34
C ALA A 779 -26.10 -29.09 19.73
N LEU A 780 -25.38 -30.13 20.16
CA LEU A 780 -24.65 -30.17 21.43
C LEU A 780 -23.44 -29.23 21.46
N GLN A 781 -22.75 -29.03 20.33
CA GLN A 781 -21.70 -28.01 20.25
C GLN A 781 -22.31 -26.59 20.31
N ASN A 782 -23.38 -26.35 19.53
CA ASN A 782 -24.04 -25.06 19.46
C ASN A 782 -24.61 -24.60 20.81
N ILE A 783 -25.14 -25.51 21.63
CA ILE A 783 -25.73 -25.13 22.92
C ILE A 783 -24.66 -24.64 23.90
N GLN A 784 -23.49 -25.28 23.92
CA GLN A 784 -22.34 -24.83 24.70
C GLN A 784 -21.88 -23.45 24.23
N ALA A 785 -21.76 -23.26 22.91
CA ALA A 785 -21.33 -21.99 22.32
C ALA A 785 -22.30 -20.82 22.66
N ARG A 786 -23.62 -21.05 22.57
CA ARG A 786 -24.64 -20.04 22.91
C ARG A 786 -24.70 -19.73 24.41
N LEU A 787 -24.54 -20.74 25.27
CA LEU A 787 -24.53 -20.51 26.71
C LEU A 787 -23.33 -19.66 27.15
N ARG A 788 -22.17 -19.82 26.52
CA ARG A 788 -21.03 -18.90 26.74
C ARG A 788 -21.39 -17.46 26.43
N MET A 789 -22.12 -17.19 25.35
CA MET A 789 -22.59 -15.84 25.01
C MET A 789 -23.53 -15.29 26.09
N VAL A 790 -24.54 -16.06 26.50
CA VAL A 790 -25.50 -15.63 27.55
C VAL A 790 -24.77 -15.27 28.84
N ILE A 791 -23.83 -16.12 29.26
CA ILE A 791 -23.02 -15.89 30.45
C ILE A 791 -22.12 -14.66 30.27
N SER A 792 -21.53 -14.46 29.09
CA SER A 792 -20.68 -13.31 28.81
C SER A 792 -21.40 -11.98 29.03
N TYR A 793 -22.61 -11.83 28.49
CA TYR A 793 -23.41 -10.61 28.69
C TYR A 793 -23.86 -10.46 30.14
N PHE A 794 -24.23 -11.55 30.81
CA PHE A 794 -24.58 -11.51 32.24
C PHE A 794 -23.43 -10.97 33.10
N PHE A 795 -22.21 -11.48 32.88
CA PHE A 795 -21.03 -11.00 33.59
C PHE A 795 -20.65 -9.58 33.15
N ALA A 796 -20.71 -9.24 31.86
CA ALA A 796 -20.40 -7.89 31.39
C ALA A 796 -21.30 -6.82 32.03
N GLN A 797 -22.58 -7.17 32.25
CA GLN A 797 -23.55 -6.28 32.89
C GLN A 797 -23.34 -6.13 34.40
N LEU A 798 -22.86 -7.18 35.09
CA LEU A 798 -22.83 -7.22 36.57
C LEU A 798 -21.42 -7.19 37.20
N SER A 799 -20.35 -7.40 36.46
CA SER A 799 -18.99 -7.51 37.03
C SER A 799 -18.55 -6.24 37.75
N LEU A 800 -18.87 -5.06 37.22
CA LEU A 800 -18.56 -3.79 37.88
C LEU A 800 -19.47 -3.54 39.09
N TRP A 801 -20.75 -3.87 38.98
CA TRP A 801 -21.71 -3.81 40.09
C TRP A 801 -21.25 -4.66 41.28
N ALA A 802 -20.73 -5.87 41.02
CA ALA A 802 -20.26 -6.79 42.05
C ALA A 802 -19.09 -6.25 42.88
N VAL A 803 -18.33 -5.28 42.35
CA VAL A 803 -17.24 -4.58 43.05
C VAL A 803 -17.60 -3.15 43.44
N GLY A 804 -18.89 -2.79 43.40
CA GLY A 804 -19.39 -1.47 43.80
C GLY A 804 -19.05 -0.33 42.83
N ARG A 805 -18.68 -0.64 41.57
CA ARG A 805 -18.37 0.35 40.54
C ARG A 805 -19.56 0.51 39.58
N PRO A 806 -19.97 1.75 39.26
CA PRO A 806 -21.09 1.97 38.33
C PRO A 806 -20.71 1.62 36.89
N GLY A 807 -21.73 1.36 36.07
CA GLY A 807 -21.61 1.08 34.64
C GLY A 807 -21.55 -0.42 34.32
N SER A 808 -21.35 -0.72 33.04
CA SER A 808 -21.22 -2.06 32.48
C SER A 808 -19.95 -2.17 31.63
N LEU A 809 -19.68 -3.38 31.14
CA LEU A 809 -18.56 -3.68 30.26
C LEU A 809 -19.08 -3.92 28.84
N LEU A 810 -18.31 -3.50 27.83
CA LEU A 810 -18.55 -3.88 26.43
C LEU A 810 -18.03 -5.31 26.21
N VAL A 811 -18.89 -6.18 25.70
CA VAL A 811 -18.49 -7.55 25.31
C VAL A 811 -17.68 -7.47 24.02
N LEU A 812 -16.48 -8.04 24.04
CA LEU A 812 -15.62 -8.16 22.88
C LEU A 812 -15.76 -9.53 22.21
N GLY A 813 -15.98 -9.52 20.91
CA GLY A 813 -15.96 -10.70 20.04
C GLY A 813 -14.55 -11.01 19.53
N SER A 814 -14.35 -12.23 19.07
CA SER A 814 -13.06 -12.70 18.54
C SER A 814 -13.19 -13.55 17.28
N ALA A 815 -14.26 -13.39 16.51
CA ALA A 815 -14.32 -14.01 15.18
C ALA A 815 -13.34 -13.28 14.25
N ASN A 816 -12.58 -14.00 13.42
CA ASN A 816 -11.73 -13.39 12.39
C ASN A 816 -12.44 -13.30 11.03
N VAL A 817 -11.81 -12.63 10.06
CA VAL A 817 -12.43 -12.35 8.75
C VAL A 817 -12.67 -13.61 7.92
N ASP A 818 -11.81 -14.62 8.06
CA ASP A 818 -11.83 -15.85 7.25
C ASP A 818 -12.95 -16.79 7.74
N GLU A 819 -13.08 -16.96 9.06
CA GLU A 819 -14.21 -17.67 9.70
C GLU A 819 -15.53 -16.99 9.40
N SER A 820 -15.55 -15.65 9.44
CA SER A 820 -16.73 -14.85 9.10
C SER A 820 -17.14 -15.07 7.64
N LEU A 821 -16.19 -15.08 6.72
CA LEU A 821 -16.44 -15.31 5.29
C LEU A 821 -17.00 -16.70 5.03
N ARG A 822 -16.43 -17.71 5.68
CA ARG A 822 -16.88 -19.10 5.61
C ARG A 822 -18.20 -19.33 6.33
N GLY A 823 -18.50 -18.48 7.31
CA GLY A 823 -19.56 -18.65 8.30
C GLY A 823 -19.32 -19.84 9.24
N TYR A 824 -18.05 -20.09 9.57
CA TYR A 824 -17.61 -21.12 10.52
C TYR A 824 -17.65 -20.57 11.95
N PHE A 825 -18.86 -20.33 12.44
CA PHE A 825 -19.16 -19.94 13.81
C PHE A 825 -20.61 -20.28 14.13
N THR A 826 -20.98 -20.39 15.40
CA THR A 826 -22.38 -20.64 15.78
C THR A 826 -23.15 -19.32 15.76
N LYS A 827 -24.29 -19.27 15.06
CA LYS A 827 -25.13 -18.07 15.09
C LYS A 827 -25.59 -17.81 16.54
N TYR A 828 -25.28 -16.62 17.05
CA TYR A 828 -25.53 -16.19 18.44
C TYR A 828 -24.69 -16.89 19.52
N ASP A 829 -23.47 -17.30 19.21
CA ASP A 829 -22.43 -17.58 20.23
C ASP A 829 -21.58 -16.33 20.52
N CYS A 830 -20.39 -16.50 21.12
CA CYS A 830 -19.47 -15.41 21.42
C CYS A 830 -18.89 -14.68 20.17
N SER A 831 -19.22 -15.12 18.94
CA SER A 831 -19.06 -14.33 17.72
C SER A 831 -20.01 -13.13 17.67
N SER A 832 -21.10 -13.16 18.47
CA SER A 832 -22.09 -12.11 18.67
C SER A 832 -21.81 -11.39 19.99
N ALA A 833 -21.22 -10.20 19.89
CA ALA A 833 -20.71 -9.35 20.95
C ALA A 833 -21.10 -7.89 20.64
N ASP A 834 -20.66 -6.93 21.45
CA ASP A 834 -20.89 -5.50 21.17
C ASP A 834 -19.95 -5.00 20.07
N LEU A 835 -18.66 -5.37 20.17
CA LEU A 835 -17.61 -4.95 19.25
C LEU A 835 -16.65 -6.10 18.95
N ASN A 836 -16.08 -6.14 17.75
CA ASN A 836 -15.05 -7.11 17.39
C ASN A 836 -13.82 -6.40 16.78
N PRO A 837 -12.71 -6.23 17.53
CA PRO A 837 -11.53 -5.51 17.04
C PRO A 837 -10.72 -6.30 16.00
N ILE A 838 -10.97 -7.61 15.83
CA ILE A 838 -10.24 -8.47 14.88
C ILE A 838 -11.11 -9.01 13.74
N GLY A 839 -12.40 -8.66 13.69
CA GLY A 839 -13.36 -9.24 12.74
C GLY A 839 -13.08 -8.97 11.27
N SER A 840 -12.16 -8.04 10.97
CA SER A 840 -11.69 -7.76 9.62
C SER A 840 -10.19 -8.06 9.44
N ILE A 841 -9.59 -8.93 10.27
CA ILE A 841 -8.18 -9.33 10.18
C ILE A 841 -8.09 -10.82 9.82
N SER A 842 -7.18 -11.17 8.90
CA SER A 842 -6.93 -12.55 8.46
C SER A 842 -6.35 -13.42 9.58
N LYS A 843 -6.68 -14.72 9.60
CA LYS A 843 -6.08 -15.67 10.56
C LYS A 843 -4.56 -15.70 10.43
N THR A 844 -4.05 -15.58 9.20
CA THR A 844 -2.62 -15.52 8.92
C THR A 844 -1.97 -14.31 9.58
N ASP A 845 -2.59 -13.13 9.50
CA ASP A 845 -2.08 -11.93 10.14
C ASP A 845 -2.24 -11.96 11.66
N LEU A 846 -3.28 -12.62 12.19
CA LEU A 846 -3.43 -12.83 13.64
C LEU A 846 -2.34 -13.73 14.21
N ARG A 847 -1.96 -14.79 13.50
CA ARG A 847 -0.77 -15.60 13.84
C ARG A 847 0.51 -14.76 13.80
N SER A 848 0.66 -13.96 12.74
CA SER A 848 1.58 -12.83 12.59
C SER A 848 1.76 -12.03 13.88
N PHE A 849 0.62 -11.52 14.32
CA PHE A 849 0.48 -10.53 15.35
C PHE A 849 0.74 -11.09 16.75
N ILE A 850 0.38 -12.34 17.02
CA ILE A 850 0.70 -13.01 18.28
C ILE A 850 2.21 -13.11 18.49
N LEU A 851 2.98 -13.47 17.46
CA LEU A 851 4.44 -13.49 17.55
C LEU A 851 5.01 -12.09 17.78
N TYR A 852 4.53 -11.10 17.02
CA TYR A 852 4.91 -9.70 17.21
C TYR A 852 4.64 -9.20 18.63
N CYS A 853 3.48 -9.53 19.21
CA CYS A 853 3.13 -9.17 20.58
C CYS A 853 3.99 -9.89 21.62
N SER A 854 4.37 -11.14 21.36
CA SER A 854 5.24 -11.88 22.28
C SER A 854 6.59 -11.18 22.47
N GLU A 855 7.12 -10.61 21.38
CA GLU A 855 8.38 -9.86 21.40
C GLU A 855 8.18 -8.41 21.88
N SER A 856 7.21 -7.70 21.32
CA SER A 856 7.03 -6.25 21.55
C SER A 856 6.45 -5.92 22.92
N PHE A 857 5.65 -6.82 23.50
CA PHE A 857 5.06 -6.66 24.83
C PHE A 857 5.64 -7.63 25.87
N GLU A 858 6.65 -8.42 25.51
CA GLU A 858 7.32 -9.40 26.38
C GLU A 858 6.35 -10.42 27.01
N LEU A 859 5.34 -10.84 26.25
CA LEU A 859 4.33 -11.80 26.68
C LEU A 859 4.75 -13.22 26.29
N GLY A 860 5.50 -13.89 27.18
CA GLY A 860 6.11 -15.20 26.91
C GLY A 860 5.12 -16.33 26.61
N VAL A 861 3.92 -16.29 27.20
CA VAL A 861 2.89 -17.33 26.99
C VAL A 861 2.38 -17.37 25.54
N LEU A 862 2.48 -16.25 24.81
CA LEU A 862 2.02 -16.16 23.43
C LEU A 862 2.75 -17.13 22.49
N LYS A 863 3.99 -17.53 22.80
CA LYS A 863 4.70 -18.57 22.05
C LYS A 863 3.99 -19.92 22.17
N THR A 864 3.59 -20.29 23.38
CA THR A 864 2.81 -21.53 23.61
C THR A 864 1.44 -21.51 22.94
N ILE A 865 0.83 -20.32 22.82
CA ILE A 865 -0.44 -20.14 22.10
C ILE A 865 -0.24 -20.26 20.59
N TYR A 866 0.87 -19.74 20.06
CA TYR A 866 1.22 -19.83 18.65
C TYR A 866 1.51 -21.27 18.19
N ASP A 867 2.21 -22.03 19.02
CA ASP A 867 2.60 -23.42 18.75
C ASP A 867 1.43 -24.42 18.92
N ALA A 868 0.38 -24.03 19.65
CA ALA A 868 -0.78 -24.87 19.87
C ALA A 868 -1.60 -25.07 18.57
N PRO A 869 -2.10 -26.29 18.30
CA PRO A 869 -2.97 -26.54 17.16
C PRO A 869 -4.31 -25.79 17.34
N PRO A 870 -4.89 -25.19 16.28
CA PRO A 870 -6.21 -24.57 16.33
C PRO A 870 -7.33 -25.63 16.46
N THR A 871 -8.05 -25.63 17.58
CA THR A 871 -9.10 -26.63 17.86
C THR A 871 -10.24 -26.03 18.69
N ALA A 872 -11.49 -26.23 18.26
CA ALA A 872 -12.67 -25.96 19.09
C ALA A 872 -12.96 -27.17 20.01
N GLU A 873 -12.51 -27.12 21.27
CA GLU A 873 -12.70 -28.18 22.29
C GLU A 873 -14.18 -28.29 22.75
N LEU A 874 -15.08 -28.65 21.83
CA LEU A 874 -16.53 -28.75 22.04
C LEU A 874 -17.06 -30.20 22.01
N GLU A 875 -16.23 -31.15 21.59
CA GLU A 875 -16.49 -32.59 21.61
C GLU A 875 -15.67 -33.30 22.70
N PRO A 876 -16.13 -34.46 23.21
CA PRO A 876 -15.35 -35.27 24.13
C PRO A 876 -13.98 -35.65 23.55
N LEU A 877 -12.93 -35.51 24.36
CA LEU A 877 -11.58 -35.97 24.04
C LEU A 877 -11.59 -37.48 23.76
N SER A 878 -10.67 -37.96 22.91
CA SER A 878 -10.53 -39.40 22.68
C SER A 878 -10.12 -40.15 23.97
N ASN A 879 -10.31 -41.47 24.02
CA ASN A 879 -9.93 -42.31 25.17
C ASN A 879 -8.43 -42.21 25.53
N ASP A 880 -7.60 -41.68 24.61
CA ASP A 880 -6.16 -41.48 24.76
C ASP A 880 -5.80 -40.03 25.17
N GLY A 881 -6.79 -39.17 25.44
CA GLY A 881 -6.60 -37.77 25.84
C GLY A 881 -6.19 -36.82 24.71
N LEU A 882 -6.11 -37.31 23.47
CA LEU A 882 -5.71 -36.52 22.30
C LEU A 882 -6.91 -35.80 21.65
N ILE A 883 -6.65 -34.57 21.20
CA ILE A 883 -7.60 -33.73 20.45
C ILE A 883 -7.89 -34.38 19.10
N ARG A 884 -9.18 -34.52 18.74
CA ARG A 884 -9.62 -35.36 17.61
C ARG A 884 -9.66 -34.66 16.26
N GLN A 885 -9.77 -33.32 16.20
CA GLN A 885 -9.99 -32.60 14.95
C GLN A 885 -9.56 -31.14 15.05
N THR A 886 -8.86 -30.63 14.03
CA THR A 886 -8.49 -29.21 13.91
C THR A 886 -9.58 -28.40 13.20
N ASP A 887 -9.56 -27.07 13.39
CA ASP A 887 -10.55 -26.19 12.74
C ASP A 887 -10.52 -26.30 11.21
N GLU A 888 -9.34 -26.45 10.61
CA GLU A 888 -9.17 -26.55 9.15
C GLU A 888 -9.73 -27.86 8.59
N GLU A 889 -9.57 -28.96 9.33
CA GLU A 889 -10.15 -30.26 8.99
C GLU A 889 -11.68 -30.21 9.05
N ASP A 890 -12.27 -29.56 10.07
CA ASP A 890 -13.72 -29.41 10.17
C ASP A 890 -14.31 -28.45 9.12
N MET A 891 -13.60 -27.36 8.83
CA MET A 891 -13.99 -26.45 7.75
C MET A 891 -13.92 -27.09 6.37
N GLY A 892 -13.05 -28.09 6.20
CA GLY A 892 -12.72 -28.75 4.92
C GLY A 892 -11.86 -27.88 4.00
N MET A 893 -11.17 -26.88 4.55
CA MET A 893 -10.30 -25.93 3.85
C MET A 893 -9.36 -25.23 4.82
N THR A 894 -8.16 -24.90 4.36
CA THR A 894 -7.18 -24.18 5.19
C THR A 894 -7.49 -22.69 5.27
N TYR A 895 -6.95 -22.01 6.28
CA TYR A 895 -7.04 -20.56 6.39
C TYR A 895 -6.34 -19.83 5.23
N GLU A 896 -5.26 -20.40 4.70
CA GLU A 896 -4.58 -19.88 3.52
C GLU A 896 -5.49 -19.94 2.28
N GLU A 897 -6.15 -21.08 2.04
CA GLU A 897 -7.14 -21.22 0.98
C GLU A 897 -8.29 -20.23 1.15
N LEU A 898 -8.81 -20.05 2.37
CA LEU A 898 -9.89 -19.10 2.67
C LEU A 898 -9.51 -17.66 2.38
N SER A 899 -8.31 -17.24 2.76
CA SER A 899 -7.76 -15.92 2.45
C SER A 899 -7.67 -15.70 0.92
N ILE A 900 -7.24 -16.72 0.16
CA ILE A 900 -7.21 -16.67 -1.31
C ILE A 900 -8.62 -16.54 -1.87
N TYR A 901 -9.57 -17.38 -1.43
CA TYR A 901 -10.96 -17.31 -1.88
C TYR A 901 -11.59 -15.95 -1.57
N GLY A 902 -11.35 -15.40 -0.38
CA GLY A 902 -11.83 -14.08 0.03
C GLY A 902 -11.32 -12.97 -0.88
N LYS A 903 -10.01 -12.92 -1.13
CA LYS A 903 -9.38 -11.94 -2.04
C LYS A 903 -9.88 -12.09 -3.47
N LEU A 904 -9.96 -13.32 -4.00
CA LEU A 904 -10.49 -13.56 -5.34
C LEU A 904 -11.96 -13.12 -5.46
N ARG A 905 -12.78 -13.47 -4.47
CA ARG A 905 -14.22 -13.14 -4.44
C ARG A 905 -14.46 -11.63 -4.37
N LYS A 906 -13.77 -10.93 -3.45
CA LYS A 906 -14.07 -9.52 -3.13
C LYS A 906 -13.16 -8.53 -3.85
N GLN A 907 -11.84 -8.72 -3.83
CA GLN A 907 -10.90 -7.78 -4.47
C GLN A 907 -10.81 -8.01 -5.99
N LYS A 908 -10.93 -9.26 -6.44
CA LYS A 908 -10.91 -9.62 -7.88
C LYS A 908 -12.29 -9.85 -8.47
N ASN A 909 -13.36 -9.61 -7.71
CA ASN A 909 -14.76 -9.71 -8.13
C ASN A 909 -15.13 -11.06 -8.79
N CYS A 910 -14.52 -12.16 -8.35
CA CYS A 910 -14.73 -13.47 -8.95
C CYS A 910 -15.99 -14.17 -8.40
N GLY A 911 -16.89 -14.57 -9.30
CA GLY A 911 -17.88 -15.63 -9.05
C GLY A 911 -17.27 -17.04 -9.18
N PRO A 912 -18.07 -18.12 -9.05
CA PRO A 912 -17.56 -19.49 -9.01
C PRO A 912 -16.68 -19.85 -10.22
N TYR A 913 -17.17 -19.62 -11.44
CA TYR A 913 -16.44 -19.98 -12.65
C TYR A 913 -15.14 -19.18 -12.82
N SER A 914 -15.18 -17.86 -12.63
CA SER A 914 -13.99 -17.00 -12.72
C SER A 914 -12.95 -17.32 -11.64
N MET A 915 -13.39 -17.71 -10.44
CA MET A 915 -12.49 -18.15 -9.38
C MET A 915 -11.81 -19.46 -9.78
N PHE A 916 -12.57 -20.43 -10.28
CA PHE A 916 -12.05 -21.68 -10.82
C PHE A 916 -10.99 -21.44 -11.90
N VAL A 917 -11.28 -20.60 -12.90
CA VAL A 917 -10.32 -20.29 -13.98
C VAL A 917 -9.02 -19.67 -13.44
N LYS A 918 -9.11 -18.72 -12.49
CA LYS A 918 -7.91 -18.12 -11.89
C LYS A 918 -7.11 -19.13 -11.07
N LEU A 919 -7.79 -20.04 -10.37
CA LEU A 919 -7.12 -21.06 -9.57
C LEU A 919 -6.52 -22.18 -10.43
N LEU A 920 -7.06 -22.45 -11.63
CA LEU A 920 -6.38 -23.32 -12.59
C LEU A 920 -4.99 -22.78 -12.93
N GLU A 921 -4.86 -21.47 -13.18
CA GLU A 921 -3.56 -20.85 -13.46
C GLU A 921 -2.62 -20.95 -12.26
N SER A 922 -3.10 -20.65 -11.05
CA SER A 922 -2.23 -20.59 -9.87
C SER A 922 -1.94 -21.93 -9.19
N TRP A 923 -2.83 -22.93 -9.31
CA TRP A 923 -2.75 -24.20 -8.57
C TRP A 923 -2.52 -25.43 -9.46
N SER A 924 -2.44 -25.27 -10.79
CA SER A 924 -2.23 -26.38 -11.75
C SER A 924 -1.01 -27.25 -11.48
N GLY A 925 0.03 -26.73 -10.83
CA GLY A 925 1.21 -27.51 -10.45
C GLY A 925 1.00 -28.48 -9.27
N ASN A 926 -0.03 -28.25 -8.44
CA ASN A 926 -0.27 -29.00 -7.21
C ASN A 926 -1.59 -29.76 -7.19
N LEU A 927 -2.60 -29.30 -7.93
CA LEU A 927 -3.95 -29.84 -7.93
C LEU A 927 -4.47 -30.01 -9.35
N THR A 928 -5.19 -31.10 -9.60
CA THR A 928 -5.87 -31.33 -10.88
C THR A 928 -7.03 -30.35 -11.09
N PRO A 929 -7.43 -30.06 -12.34
CA PRO A 929 -8.61 -29.24 -12.63
C PRO A 929 -9.86 -29.70 -11.88
N LYS A 930 -10.05 -31.02 -11.73
CA LYS A 930 -11.19 -31.58 -11.00
C LYS A 930 -11.13 -31.25 -9.51
N GLN A 931 -9.98 -31.40 -8.86
CA GLN A 931 -9.81 -31.05 -7.45
C GLN A 931 -10.02 -29.56 -7.19
N ILE A 932 -9.53 -28.70 -8.08
CA ILE A 932 -9.74 -27.24 -7.99
C ILE A 932 -11.23 -26.91 -8.13
N ALA A 933 -11.92 -27.52 -9.10
CA ALA A 933 -13.35 -27.37 -9.27
C ALA A 933 -14.13 -27.77 -7.99
N ASP A 934 -13.80 -28.91 -7.40
CA ASP A 934 -14.48 -29.42 -6.21
C ASP A 934 -14.25 -28.50 -4.99
N LYS A 935 -13.03 -27.98 -4.81
CA LYS A 935 -12.71 -26.98 -3.77
C LYS A 935 -13.50 -25.67 -3.95
N VAL A 936 -13.54 -25.12 -5.17
CA VAL A 936 -14.30 -23.89 -5.47
C VAL A 936 -15.78 -24.09 -5.22
N LYS A 937 -16.35 -25.20 -5.71
CA LYS A 937 -17.76 -25.54 -5.50
C LYS A 937 -18.07 -25.64 -4.01
N PHE A 938 -17.24 -26.37 -3.27
CA PHE A 938 -17.40 -26.53 -1.83
C PHE A 938 -17.38 -25.17 -1.11
N PHE A 939 -16.41 -24.30 -1.40
CA PHE A 939 -16.35 -22.94 -0.86
C PHE A 939 -17.64 -22.15 -1.12
N PHE A 940 -18.15 -22.12 -2.36
CA PHE A 940 -19.34 -21.33 -2.70
C PHE A 940 -20.62 -21.89 -2.08
N VAL A 941 -20.81 -23.21 -2.03
CA VAL A 941 -21.94 -23.85 -1.30
C VAL A 941 -21.93 -23.37 0.15
N LYS A 942 -20.77 -23.49 0.77
CA LYS A 942 -20.55 -23.19 2.18
C LYS A 942 -20.70 -21.72 2.54
N TYR A 943 -20.17 -20.83 1.68
CA TYR A 943 -20.41 -19.39 1.76
C TYR A 943 -21.91 -19.08 1.64
N ALA A 944 -22.61 -19.67 0.68
CA ALA A 944 -24.02 -19.40 0.43
C ALA A 944 -24.94 -19.83 1.57
N VAL A 945 -24.81 -21.07 2.06
CA VAL A 945 -25.68 -21.58 3.14
C VAL A 945 -25.47 -20.81 4.45
N ASN A 946 -24.26 -20.30 4.69
CA ASN A 946 -23.93 -19.59 5.92
C ASN A 946 -24.04 -18.07 5.82
N ARG A 947 -24.29 -17.49 4.64
CA ARG A 947 -24.29 -16.02 4.47
C ARG A 947 -25.28 -15.32 5.38
N HIS A 948 -26.41 -15.95 5.70
CA HIS A 948 -27.38 -15.45 6.66
C HIS A 948 -26.80 -15.12 8.05
N LYS A 949 -25.68 -15.72 8.45
CA LYS A 949 -25.00 -15.41 9.72
C LYS A 949 -24.35 -14.02 9.70
N MET A 950 -23.89 -13.56 8.53
CA MET A 950 -23.24 -12.26 8.37
C MET A 950 -24.19 -11.07 8.54
N THR A 951 -25.49 -11.29 8.37
CA THR A 951 -26.51 -10.25 8.59
C THR A 951 -26.61 -9.82 10.05
N THR A 952 -26.19 -10.67 10.99
CA THR A 952 -26.28 -10.44 12.44
C THR A 952 -24.94 -10.62 13.13
N ILE A 953 -23.83 -10.56 12.39
CA ILE A 953 -22.50 -10.62 13.01
C ILE A 953 -22.20 -9.31 13.73
N THR A 954 -21.34 -9.38 14.74
CA THR A 954 -20.84 -8.23 15.50
C THR A 954 -20.20 -7.18 14.58
N PRO A 955 -20.47 -5.87 14.77
CA PRO A 955 -19.71 -4.81 14.13
C PRO A 955 -18.22 -4.94 14.42
N ALA A 956 -17.41 -4.98 13.36
CA ALA A 956 -15.98 -5.21 13.47
C ALA A 956 -15.17 -4.01 12.97
N TYR A 957 -14.03 -3.74 13.62
CA TYR A 957 -13.00 -2.84 13.12
C TYR A 957 -12.69 -3.19 11.66
N PHE A 958 -12.71 -2.20 10.77
CA PHE A 958 -12.42 -2.43 9.36
C PHE A 958 -10.91 -2.37 9.07
N ALA A 959 -10.35 -3.43 8.47
CA ALA A 959 -8.93 -3.53 8.14
C ALA A 959 -8.71 -4.12 6.73
N GLU A 960 -9.08 -5.39 6.53
CA GLU A 960 -8.93 -6.09 5.25
C GLU A 960 -9.98 -5.69 4.20
N THR A 961 -9.52 -5.45 2.97
CA THR A 961 -10.37 -5.07 1.83
C THR A 961 -11.14 -6.25 1.20
N TYR A 962 -11.10 -7.42 1.84
CA TYR A 962 -11.95 -8.56 1.49
C TYR A 962 -12.98 -8.92 2.57
N SER A 963 -13.20 -8.03 3.54
CA SER A 963 -14.18 -8.21 4.61
C SER A 963 -15.56 -8.65 4.08
N PRO A 964 -16.20 -9.66 4.69
CA PRO A 964 -17.53 -10.11 4.32
C PRO A 964 -18.65 -9.30 4.98
N ASP A 965 -18.37 -8.20 5.69
CA ASP A 965 -19.39 -7.40 6.38
C ASP A 965 -20.56 -7.01 5.47
N ASP A 966 -21.77 -7.37 5.88
CA ASP A 966 -22.98 -7.13 5.08
C ASP A 966 -23.60 -5.75 5.31
N ASN A 967 -23.23 -5.06 6.38
CA ASN A 967 -23.87 -3.80 6.77
C ASN A 967 -23.39 -2.60 5.94
N ARG A 968 -22.10 -2.55 5.59
CA ARG A 968 -21.48 -1.39 4.94
C ARG A 968 -20.61 -1.77 3.74
N PHE A 969 -19.76 -2.78 3.86
CA PHE A 969 -18.68 -2.99 2.89
C PHE A 969 -19.02 -3.99 1.77
N ASP A 970 -19.74 -5.07 2.07
CA ASP A 970 -19.99 -6.18 1.15
C ASP A 970 -21.47 -6.56 1.10
N HIS A 971 -22.28 -5.67 0.52
CA HIS A 971 -23.72 -5.87 0.34
C HIS A 971 -24.00 -7.03 -0.62
N ARG A 972 -24.62 -8.10 -0.11
CA ARG A 972 -24.89 -9.34 -0.84
C ARG A 972 -26.24 -9.92 -0.45
N GLN A 973 -26.77 -10.82 -1.27
CA GLN A 973 -27.91 -11.65 -0.87
C GLN A 973 -27.51 -12.52 0.32
N PHE A 974 -28.47 -12.91 1.14
CA PHE A 974 -28.27 -13.89 2.21
C PHE A 974 -29.11 -15.16 2.03
N LEU A 975 -30.00 -15.16 1.04
CA LEU A 975 -30.75 -16.31 0.56
C LEU A 975 -30.29 -16.63 -0.86
N TYR A 976 -29.51 -17.70 -0.99
CA TYR A 976 -28.92 -18.14 -2.26
C TYR A 976 -29.46 -19.52 -2.67
N PRO A 977 -29.55 -19.81 -3.99
CA PRO A 977 -29.59 -21.18 -4.47
C PRO A 977 -28.21 -21.81 -4.24
N ALA A 978 -28.05 -22.52 -3.13
CA ALA A 978 -26.75 -22.98 -2.64
C ALA A 978 -26.06 -24.01 -3.55
N ASP A 979 -26.79 -24.59 -4.50
CA ASP A 979 -26.27 -25.55 -5.48
C ASP A 979 -25.62 -24.89 -6.69
N PHE A 980 -25.82 -23.58 -6.92
CA PHE A 980 -25.24 -22.80 -8.02
C PHE A 980 -25.26 -23.56 -9.36
N THR A 981 -26.39 -24.21 -9.68
CA THR A 981 -26.47 -25.25 -10.73
C THR A 981 -25.83 -24.83 -12.04
N TRP A 982 -26.15 -23.61 -12.51
CA TRP A 982 -25.64 -23.08 -13.78
C TRP A 982 -24.11 -22.90 -13.76
N GLN A 983 -23.61 -22.25 -12.71
CA GLN A 983 -22.20 -21.93 -12.54
C GLN A 983 -21.37 -23.21 -12.37
N PHE A 984 -21.90 -24.19 -11.64
CA PHE A 984 -21.22 -25.45 -11.38
C PHE A 984 -21.21 -26.36 -12.62
N ASN A 985 -22.30 -26.40 -13.39
CA ASN A 985 -22.32 -27.09 -14.69
C ASN A 985 -21.32 -26.47 -15.68
N THR A 986 -21.17 -25.14 -15.64
CA THR A 986 -20.17 -24.43 -16.47
C THR A 986 -18.75 -24.84 -16.10
N ILE A 987 -18.45 -24.99 -14.80
CA ILE A 987 -17.16 -25.50 -14.32
C ILE A 987 -16.96 -26.95 -14.80
N ASP A 988 -17.94 -27.84 -14.63
CA ASP A 988 -17.82 -29.25 -15.03
C ASP A 988 -17.57 -29.42 -16.53
N ASN A 989 -18.29 -28.67 -17.36
CA ASN A 989 -18.08 -28.67 -18.80
C ASN A 989 -16.64 -28.24 -19.17
N LYS A 990 -16.07 -27.28 -18.44
CA LYS A 990 -14.69 -26.83 -18.67
C LYS A 990 -13.69 -27.88 -18.21
N VAL A 991 -13.90 -28.53 -17.06
CA VAL A 991 -13.06 -29.65 -16.58
C VAL A 991 -13.08 -30.80 -17.59
N GLN A 992 -14.26 -31.18 -18.11
CA GLN A 992 -14.38 -32.23 -19.13
C GLN A 992 -13.62 -31.88 -20.42
N ARG A 993 -13.71 -30.62 -20.87
CA ARG A 993 -12.95 -30.16 -22.05
C ARG A 993 -11.44 -30.22 -21.84
N ILE A 994 -10.95 -29.85 -20.65
CA ILE A 994 -9.52 -29.93 -20.32
C ILE A 994 -9.06 -31.39 -20.30
N ALA A 995 -9.84 -32.28 -19.69
CA ALA A 995 -9.54 -33.71 -19.68
C ALA A 995 -9.51 -34.31 -21.10
N LEU A 996 -10.43 -33.88 -21.98
CA LEU A 996 -10.43 -34.32 -23.38
C LEU A 996 -9.20 -33.80 -24.14
N SER A 997 -8.73 -32.58 -23.89
CA SER A 997 -7.52 -32.04 -24.53
C SER A 997 -6.20 -32.64 -24.04
N GLU A 998 -6.18 -33.34 -22.90
CA GLU A 998 -4.99 -34.07 -22.41
C GLU A 998 -4.91 -35.51 -22.97
N ILE A 999 -5.99 -36.02 -23.59
CA ILE A 999 -6.11 -37.39 -24.14
C ILE A 999 -5.74 -37.44 -25.64
N TYR A 1000 -5.75 -36.29 -26.33
CA TYR A 1000 -5.30 -36.12 -27.72
C TYR A 1000 -3.94 -35.42 -27.74
#